data_AF-A0A7V6HAV2-F1
#
_entry.id   AF-A0A7V6HAV2-F1
#
_cell.length_a   1.000
_cell.length_b   1.000
_cell.length_c   1.000
_cell.angle_alpha   90.00
_cell.angle_beta   90.00
_cell.angle_gamma   90.00
#
_symmetry.space_group_name_H-M   'P 1'
#
loop_
_entity.id
_entity.type
_entity.pdbx_description
1 polymer ?
#
loop_
_entity_poly.entity_id
_entity_poly.type
_entity_poly.pdbx_seq_one_letter_code
_entity_poly.pdbx_strand_id
1 'polypeptide(L)'
;MQKKAALLLALAMLFSCLALTSPVAHAEEAEAKLGLGIVTDVSGSTPATADAEGRAKVDTTIVAVLLAADDTIVDVKIDTVQPYTFFNSTGVVTEKKDFRSKRELKDDYGMIAASQIGKEWYEQAEALESYMIGKTVADVMAMEVNEEFRPTDADLMASVTIHVDTYLLALEKAVQNAVALGSKADNTLGLAITANNNRSADADGETDGVAQAYLHVAAASVDADGVITAAVIDALQPTVTFDAEGQITSDVAAEVKTKNELGADYGMVNASGIQKEWYEQASAFAQYAVGKTKAELEALPVADGKTTDADLLASVTVTVTDMQTAMMKTVDDAVSMTSGVKTGLAVLTSIAGSASADGETDGRAKVDITMVAVLVDEDGTILDFKLDFLQPYTSWDAEGHVIEKKEFKTKRELGDDYGMRAASAIGLEWYEQADAFEQYVIGKTLEDVLALELDEEYRPADVDLAASVTIHVDSYVAALEKAVTTAKVLGASAEDELGLGAVAHNNRSADAGDEDGLAESYVHFGALTFNTEGIVTSAIIDASQARVSFDAEGKITSDITVNPLTKLELGDAYGMAIASEIGREWHEQADAYADFIVGKTQDEVVTLVNNDGKSADIDLFAHVTVTIDEMTKIVSKGYEDAFLAVR
;
A
#
# COMPACT_ATOMS: atom_id res chain seq x y z
N MET A 1 45.98 20.54 -1.32
CA MET A 1 46.88 20.44 -2.50
C MET A 1 47.67 19.15 -2.37
N GLN A 2 47.56 18.28 -3.38
CA GLN A 2 48.26 17.00 -3.58
C GLN A 2 47.95 15.84 -2.62
N LYS A 3 47.01 14.98 -3.05
CA LYS A 3 47.15 13.50 -3.17
C LYS A 3 45.79 12.88 -3.57
N LYS A 4 45.43 13.02 -4.84
CA LYS A 4 44.40 12.21 -5.52
C LYS A 4 44.90 12.00 -6.96
N ALA A 5 45.58 10.88 -7.20
CA ALA A 5 45.92 10.35 -8.52
C ALA A 5 46.67 9.02 -8.34
N ALA A 6 45.94 7.92 -8.23
CA ALA A 6 46.41 6.57 -8.58
C ALA A 6 45.27 5.58 -8.34
N LEU A 7 44.50 5.24 -9.38
CA LEU A 7 44.14 3.87 -9.78
C LEU A 7 43.18 3.92 -10.97
N LEU A 8 43.71 4.05 -12.19
CA LEU A 8 42.91 3.93 -13.42
C LEU A 8 43.82 3.47 -14.55
N LEU A 9 44.22 2.20 -14.51
CA LEU A 9 44.82 1.51 -15.66
C LEU A 9 44.90 -0.02 -15.45
N ALA A 10 43.83 -0.76 -15.75
CA ALA A 10 43.93 -2.19 -16.09
C ALA A 10 42.60 -2.74 -16.66
N LEU A 11 42.23 -2.36 -17.89
CA LEU A 11 41.35 -3.20 -18.69
C LEU A 11 41.63 -2.99 -20.18
N ALA A 12 42.41 -3.89 -20.76
CA ALA A 12 42.51 -4.04 -22.20
C ALA A 12 42.96 -5.46 -22.57
N MET A 13 42.23 -6.02 -23.54
CA MET A 13 42.50 -7.22 -24.35
C MET A 13 41.97 -8.56 -23.83
N LEU A 14 40.85 -9.02 -24.41
CA LEU A 14 40.89 -10.08 -25.43
C LEU A 14 39.55 -10.13 -26.19
N PHE A 15 39.53 -9.69 -27.44
CA PHE A 15 38.50 -10.08 -28.43
C PHE A 15 39.24 -10.63 -29.65
N SER A 16 39.03 -11.90 -29.97
CA SER A 16 39.44 -12.48 -31.24
C SER A 16 38.22 -13.06 -31.95
N CYS A 17 37.95 -12.51 -33.13
CA CYS A 17 36.89 -12.89 -34.05
C CYS A 17 36.92 -14.38 -34.44
N LEU A 18 35.74 -14.99 -34.54
CA LEU A 18 35.45 -16.00 -35.55
C LEU A 18 34.00 -15.84 -36.02
N ALA A 19 33.80 -15.32 -37.22
CA ALA A 19 32.51 -15.25 -37.89
C ALA A 19 32.31 -16.50 -38.74
N LEU A 20 31.23 -17.26 -38.49
CA LEU A 20 30.63 -18.21 -39.43
C LEU A 20 29.10 -18.15 -39.26
N THR A 21 28.43 -18.26 -40.41
CA THR A 21 27.04 -17.88 -40.74
C THR A 21 25.94 -18.84 -40.25
N SER A 22 24.79 -18.32 -39.80
CA SER A 22 23.37 -18.75 -40.05
C SER A 22 22.41 -18.18 -38.97
N PRO A 23 21.09 -18.45 -39.05
CA PRO A 23 20.01 -17.78 -39.80
C PRO A 23 19.42 -16.57 -39.04
N VAL A 24 18.40 -15.89 -39.60
CA VAL A 24 17.71 -14.77 -38.95
C VAL A 24 17.11 -15.23 -37.61
N ALA A 25 17.79 -14.91 -36.52
CA ALA A 25 17.27 -15.02 -35.16
C ALA A 25 16.23 -13.91 -34.98
N HIS A 26 15.06 -14.25 -34.42
CA HIS A 26 14.35 -13.26 -33.61
C HIS A 26 15.36 -12.81 -32.55
N ALA A 27 15.59 -11.50 -32.44
CA ALA A 27 16.45 -10.97 -31.41
C ALA A 27 15.87 -11.39 -30.06
N GLU A 28 16.54 -12.34 -29.42
CA GLU A 28 16.30 -12.67 -28.02
C GLU A 28 16.57 -11.37 -27.24
N GLU A 29 15.55 -10.89 -26.53
CA GLU A 29 15.65 -9.67 -25.75
C GLU A 29 16.78 -9.83 -24.73
N ALA A 30 17.67 -8.83 -24.65
CA ALA A 30 18.86 -8.95 -23.83
C ALA A 30 18.47 -8.97 -22.35
N GLU A 31 18.88 -10.02 -21.65
CA GLU A 31 18.65 -10.20 -20.21
C GLU A 31 19.21 -9.02 -19.41
N ALA A 32 18.40 -8.49 -18.49
CA ALA A 32 18.82 -7.47 -17.53
C ALA A 32 19.60 -8.12 -16.37
N LYS A 33 20.44 -7.35 -15.70
CA LYS A 33 21.19 -7.81 -14.51
C LYS A 33 20.53 -7.26 -13.24
N LEU A 34 20.31 -8.13 -12.26
CA LEU A 34 19.84 -7.76 -10.92
C LEU A 34 21.03 -7.57 -9.98
N GLY A 35 21.08 -6.41 -9.31
CA GLY A 35 22.10 -6.07 -8.32
C GLY A 35 21.51 -5.64 -6.98
N LEU A 36 22.23 -5.94 -5.90
CA LEU A 36 21.89 -5.54 -4.53
C LEU A 36 23.15 -5.02 -3.81
N GLY A 37 23.05 -3.84 -3.23
CA GLY A 37 24.11 -3.16 -2.50
C GLY A 37 23.65 -2.71 -1.12
N ILE A 38 24.48 -2.95 -0.11
CA ILE A 38 24.16 -2.67 1.29
C ILE A 38 25.35 -1.92 1.92
N VAL A 39 25.04 -0.82 2.60
CA VAL A 39 26.02 -0.02 3.36
C VAL A 39 25.49 0.16 4.77
N THR A 40 26.30 -0.21 5.77
CA THR A 40 25.93 -0.10 7.18
C THR A 40 26.94 0.71 7.96
N ASP A 41 26.44 1.63 8.80
CA ASP A 41 27.21 2.41 9.75
C ASP A 41 26.71 2.20 11.17
N VAL A 42 27.64 1.94 12.09
CA VAL A 42 27.37 1.80 13.54
C VAL A 42 28.09 2.87 14.37
N SER A 43 28.81 3.79 13.72
CA SER A 43 29.64 4.80 14.38
C SER A 43 28.85 5.79 15.24
N GLY A 44 27.56 5.94 14.98
CA GLY A 44 26.63 6.73 15.79
C GLY A 44 26.22 6.10 17.12
N SER A 45 26.81 4.95 17.50
CA SER A 45 26.54 4.29 18.77
C SER A 45 27.16 5.04 19.96
N THR A 46 26.44 5.11 21.08
CA THR A 46 26.87 5.85 22.28
C THR A 46 26.83 4.95 23.52
N PRO A 47 27.83 5.02 24.43
CA PRO A 47 27.82 4.26 25.68
C PRO A 47 26.75 4.79 26.64
N ALA A 48 26.41 3.97 27.64
CA ALA A 48 25.58 4.40 28.75
C ALA A 48 26.33 5.37 29.66
N THR A 49 25.58 6.26 30.29
CA THR A 49 26.06 7.19 31.31
C THR A 49 25.18 7.10 32.54
N ALA A 50 25.52 7.84 33.61
CA ALA A 50 24.68 7.89 34.81
C ALA A 50 23.29 8.50 34.54
N ASP A 51 23.17 9.36 33.52
CA ASP A 51 21.97 10.17 33.26
C ASP A 51 21.24 9.77 31.96
N ALA A 52 21.78 8.83 31.18
CA ALA A 52 21.22 8.40 29.90
C ALA A 52 21.62 6.96 29.56
N GLU A 53 20.69 6.22 28.93
CA GLU A 53 20.97 4.90 28.36
C GLU A 53 21.98 4.97 27.22
N GLY A 54 22.76 3.90 27.09
CA GLY A 54 23.55 3.64 25.90
C GLY A 54 22.66 3.23 24.75
N ARG A 55 23.10 3.54 23.53
CA ARG A 55 22.37 3.28 22.30
C ARG A 55 23.33 2.70 21.28
N ALA A 56 23.15 1.42 20.97
CA ALA A 56 23.74 0.82 19.78
C ALA A 56 22.86 1.23 18.59
N LYS A 57 23.40 2.05 17.69
CA LYS A 57 22.70 2.54 16.50
C LYS A 57 23.24 1.81 15.28
N VAL A 58 22.35 1.37 14.40
CA VAL A 58 22.69 0.70 13.14
C VAL A 58 21.96 1.42 12.02
N ASP A 59 22.66 2.22 11.23
CA ASP A 59 22.09 2.84 10.02
C ASP A 59 22.45 1.96 8.82
N THR A 60 21.45 1.38 8.15
CA THR A 60 21.66 0.56 6.96
C THR A 60 20.94 1.16 5.77
N THR A 61 21.69 1.48 4.73
CA THR A 61 21.21 1.95 3.42
C THR A 61 21.29 0.81 2.42
N ILE A 62 20.22 0.59 1.67
CA ILE A 62 20.09 -0.50 0.70
C ILE A 62 19.70 0.09 -0.65
N VAL A 63 20.35 -0.37 -1.71
CA VAL A 63 19.96 -0.10 -3.09
C VAL A 63 19.89 -1.41 -3.87
N ALA A 64 18.78 -1.62 -4.56
CA ALA A 64 18.64 -2.67 -5.58
C ALA A 64 18.57 -2.01 -6.96
N VAL A 65 19.08 -2.68 -8.00
CA VAL A 65 19.09 -2.15 -9.37
C VAL A 65 18.83 -3.24 -10.41
N LEU A 66 18.07 -2.89 -11.46
CA LEU A 66 18.03 -3.62 -12.73
C LEU A 66 18.84 -2.85 -13.77
N LEU A 67 19.82 -3.52 -14.37
CA LEU A 67 20.69 -2.94 -15.39
C LEU A 67 20.45 -3.60 -16.75
N ALA A 68 20.26 -2.78 -17.78
CA ALA A 68 20.31 -3.24 -19.16
C ALA A 68 21.74 -3.68 -19.54
N ALA A 69 21.88 -4.30 -20.72
CA ALA A 69 23.16 -4.80 -21.20
C ALA A 69 24.24 -3.72 -21.39
N ASP A 70 23.84 -2.45 -21.56
CA ASP A 70 24.72 -1.29 -21.70
C ASP A 70 24.93 -0.51 -20.39
N ASP A 71 24.58 -1.11 -19.25
CA ASP A 71 24.64 -0.52 -17.90
C ASP A 71 23.73 0.72 -17.74
N THR A 72 22.67 0.84 -18.55
CA THR A 72 21.54 1.73 -18.28
C THR A 72 20.71 1.18 -17.13
N ILE A 73 20.32 2.04 -16.18
CA ILE A 73 19.43 1.70 -15.08
C ILE A 73 18.00 1.58 -15.64
N VAL A 74 17.46 0.38 -15.60
CA VAL A 74 16.08 0.08 -16.00
C VAL A 74 15.11 0.37 -14.85
N ASP A 75 15.49 -0.05 -13.65
CA ASP A 75 14.75 0.19 -12.42
C ASP A 75 15.73 0.24 -11.24
N VAL A 76 15.39 0.97 -10.19
CA VAL A 76 16.20 1.12 -8.98
C VAL A 76 15.28 1.34 -7.79
N LYS A 77 15.60 0.70 -6.67
CA LYS A 77 14.89 0.88 -5.40
C LYS A 77 15.88 1.22 -4.30
N ILE A 78 15.54 2.22 -3.50
CA ILE A 78 16.33 2.78 -2.41
C ILE A 78 15.54 2.65 -1.12
N ASP A 79 16.17 2.09 -0.08
CA ASP A 79 15.59 2.05 1.26
C ASP A 79 16.64 2.32 2.34
N THR A 80 16.18 2.66 3.53
CA THR A 80 17.00 2.81 4.73
C THR A 80 16.26 2.23 5.92
N VAL A 81 16.94 1.41 6.71
CA VAL A 81 16.44 0.97 8.02
C VAL A 81 17.42 1.42 9.10
N GLN A 82 16.89 1.85 10.26
CA GLN A 82 17.71 2.41 11.33
C GLN A 82 17.48 1.69 12.67
N PRO A 83 17.76 0.36 12.78
CA PRO A 83 17.60 -0.34 14.03
C PRO A 83 18.45 0.26 15.14
N TYR A 84 17.96 0.17 16.37
CA TYR A 84 18.72 0.56 17.53
C TYR A 84 18.43 -0.37 18.71
N THR A 85 19.38 -0.50 19.62
CA THR A 85 19.19 -1.24 20.87
C THR A 85 19.67 -0.39 22.02
N PHE A 86 18.79 -0.18 23.00
CA PHE A 86 19.13 0.51 24.24
C PHE A 86 19.68 -0.47 25.28
N PHE A 87 20.65 0.00 26.04
CA PHE A 87 21.21 -0.70 27.20
C PHE A 87 21.57 0.30 28.30
N ASN A 88 21.42 -0.10 29.55
CA ASN A 88 21.63 0.80 30.69
C ASN A 88 23.06 0.72 31.26
N SER A 89 23.35 1.56 32.26
CA SER A 89 24.65 1.62 32.95
C SER A 89 24.95 0.42 33.85
N THR A 90 24.15 -0.64 33.79
CA THR A 90 24.37 -1.92 34.47
C THR A 90 24.53 -3.07 33.47
N GLY A 91 24.76 -2.75 32.19
CA GLY A 91 24.97 -3.74 31.14
C GLY A 91 23.72 -4.54 30.79
N VAL A 92 22.52 -3.98 30.99
CA VAL A 92 21.25 -4.66 30.67
C VAL A 92 20.59 -4.04 29.45
N VAL A 93 20.18 -4.86 28.49
CA VAL A 93 19.39 -4.47 27.31
C VAL A 93 17.97 -4.12 27.74
N THR A 94 17.48 -2.95 27.33
CA THR A 94 16.21 -2.42 27.86
C THR A 94 15.03 -2.54 26.89
N GLU A 95 15.26 -2.85 25.62
CA GLU A 95 14.19 -3.03 24.62
C GLU A 95 14.57 -4.06 23.55
N LYS A 96 13.61 -4.92 23.20
CA LYS A 96 13.67 -5.79 22.02
C LYS A 96 12.41 -5.62 21.17
N LYS A 97 12.58 -5.47 19.86
CA LYS A 97 11.49 -5.27 18.90
C LYS A 97 11.93 -5.52 17.46
N ASP A 98 10.93 -5.51 16.59
CA ASP A 98 11.08 -5.41 15.14
C ASP A 98 11.14 -3.93 14.72
N PHE A 99 11.77 -3.68 13.57
CA PHE A 99 11.95 -2.35 13.00
C PHE A 99 11.38 -2.31 11.58
N ARG A 100 10.66 -1.23 11.28
CA ARG A 100 10.21 -0.89 9.93
C ARG A 100 11.29 -0.06 9.22
N SER A 101 11.47 -0.29 7.92
CA SER A 101 12.29 0.59 7.08
C SER A 101 11.61 1.93 6.83
N LYS A 102 12.32 2.89 6.23
CA LYS A 102 11.73 4.19 5.91
C LYS A 102 10.67 4.10 4.81
N ARG A 103 10.85 3.23 3.81
CA ARG A 103 9.79 2.94 2.82
C ARG A 103 8.53 2.37 3.50
N GLU A 104 8.71 1.49 4.48
CA GLU A 104 7.58 0.91 5.21
C GLU A 104 6.90 1.93 6.12
N LEU A 105 7.64 2.87 6.73
CA LEU A 105 7.09 3.89 7.62
C LEU A 105 6.26 4.94 6.87
N LYS A 106 6.60 5.28 5.63
CA LYS A 106 5.96 6.37 4.88
C LYS A 106 5.88 7.65 5.74
N ASP A 107 4.69 8.21 5.94
CA ASP A 107 4.45 9.40 6.75
C ASP A 107 4.78 9.21 8.23
N ASP A 108 4.76 7.96 8.75
CA ASP A 108 5.16 7.65 10.13
C ASP A 108 6.65 7.98 10.39
N TYR A 109 7.47 8.11 9.35
CA TYR A 109 8.87 8.50 9.50
C TYR A 109 9.00 9.96 9.98
N GLY A 110 8.09 10.84 9.57
CA GLY A 110 7.95 12.21 10.07
C GLY A 110 9.04 13.20 9.61
N MET A 111 9.66 12.99 8.44
CA MET A 111 10.64 13.92 7.88
C MET A 111 10.03 15.23 7.38
N ILE A 112 8.73 15.32 7.11
CA ILE A 112 8.09 16.56 6.60
C ILE A 112 8.48 17.77 7.47
N ALA A 113 8.50 17.62 8.80
CA ALA A 113 8.83 18.69 9.72
C ALA A 113 10.28 19.21 9.61
N ALA A 114 11.20 18.36 9.15
CA ALA A 114 12.61 18.70 8.92
C ALA A 114 12.93 19.02 7.45
N SER A 115 12.02 18.67 6.54
CA SER A 115 12.17 18.81 5.09
C SER A 115 12.05 20.26 4.66
N GLN A 116 13.05 20.77 3.94
CA GLN A 116 13.03 22.14 3.42
C GLN A 116 12.04 22.33 2.26
N ILE A 117 11.59 21.23 1.65
CA ILE A 117 10.68 21.20 0.50
C ILE A 117 9.30 20.62 0.85
N GLY A 118 9.03 20.37 2.14
CA GLY A 118 7.74 19.86 2.60
C GLY A 118 7.41 18.42 2.20
N LYS A 119 8.38 17.67 1.67
CA LYS A 119 8.24 16.26 1.28
C LYS A 119 8.77 15.30 2.34
N GLU A 120 8.11 14.17 2.51
CA GLU A 120 8.59 13.03 3.29
C GLU A 120 9.83 12.37 2.69
N TRP A 121 10.46 11.47 3.43
CA TRP A 121 11.65 10.75 2.96
C TRP A 121 11.37 9.88 1.74
N TYR A 122 10.27 9.11 1.75
CA TYR A 122 9.96 8.18 0.66
C TYR A 122 9.70 8.92 -0.66
N GLU A 123 8.98 10.05 -0.61
CA GLU A 123 8.74 10.89 -1.80
C GLU A 123 10.05 11.43 -2.40
N GLN A 124 11.05 11.72 -1.57
CA GLN A 124 12.37 12.17 -2.03
C GLN A 124 13.22 11.02 -2.57
N ALA A 125 13.11 9.83 -1.97
CA ALA A 125 13.77 8.63 -2.47
C ALA A 125 13.19 8.21 -3.83
N GLU A 126 11.87 8.23 -3.99
CA GLU A 126 11.18 7.94 -5.26
C GLU A 126 11.53 8.95 -6.36
N ALA A 127 11.66 10.23 -6.02
CA ALA A 127 12.13 11.25 -6.96
C ALA A 127 13.58 11.01 -7.41
N LEU A 128 14.43 10.54 -6.49
CA LEU A 128 15.80 10.14 -6.79
C LEU A 128 15.86 8.87 -7.66
N GLU A 129 15.03 7.87 -7.37
CA GLU A 129 14.87 6.65 -8.18
C GLU A 129 14.44 7.01 -9.61
N SER A 130 13.40 7.83 -9.75
CA SER A 130 12.89 8.30 -11.04
C SER A 130 13.94 9.04 -11.86
N TYR A 131 14.79 9.84 -11.20
CA TYR A 131 15.91 10.51 -11.87
C TYR A 131 16.95 9.52 -12.40
N MET A 132 17.23 8.43 -11.68
CA MET A 132 18.23 7.44 -12.07
C MET A 132 17.77 6.56 -13.24
N ILE A 133 16.47 6.27 -13.33
CA ILE A 133 15.89 5.43 -14.38
C ILE A 133 16.16 6.03 -15.78
N GLY A 134 16.59 5.17 -16.70
CA GLY A 134 16.93 5.54 -18.08
C GLY A 134 18.31 6.21 -18.24
N LYS A 135 19.05 6.47 -17.15
CA LYS A 135 20.43 6.98 -17.20
C LYS A 135 21.43 5.84 -17.11
N THR A 136 22.65 6.07 -17.60
CA THR A 136 23.75 5.13 -17.37
C THR A 136 24.23 5.24 -15.92
N VAL A 137 24.74 4.13 -15.36
CA VAL A 137 25.37 4.15 -14.03
C VAL A 137 26.45 5.25 -13.94
N ALA A 138 27.23 5.44 -15.00
CA ALA A 138 28.29 6.44 -15.03
C ALA A 138 27.73 7.88 -14.88
N ASP A 139 26.59 8.17 -15.51
CA ASP A 139 25.93 9.48 -15.40
C ASP A 139 25.38 9.72 -13.98
N VAL A 140 24.74 8.71 -13.39
CA VAL A 140 24.22 8.80 -12.01
C VAL A 140 25.36 8.98 -11.01
N MET A 141 26.46 8.23 -11.15
CA MET A 141 27.63 8.37 -10.28
C MET A 141 28.36 9.72 -10.46
N ALA A 142 28.11 10.43 -11.56
CA ALA A 142 28.64 11.77 -11.83
C ALA A 142 27.73 12.91 -11.35
N MET A 143 26.62 12.60 -10.65
CA MET A 143 25.66 13.57 -10.12
C MET A 143 26.36 14.73 -9.38
N GLU A 144 25.99 15.96 -9.75
CA GLU A 144 26.51 17.15 -9.08
C GLU A 144 25.84 17.33 -7.71
N VAL A 145 26.66 17.39 -6.66
CA VAL A 145 26.20 17.60 -5.28
C VAL A 145 26.92 18.79 -4.63
N ASN A 146 26.28 19.40 -3.65
CA ASN A 146 26.88 20.47 -2.85
C ASN A 146 27.82 19.92 -1.75
N GLU A 147 28.35 20.80 -0.90
CA GLU A 147 29.24 20.44 0.22
C GLU A 147 28.59 19.53 1.28
N GLU A 148 27.26 19.48 1.31
CA GLU A 148 26.46 18.60 2.17
C GLU A 148 26.02 17.34 1.44
N PHE A 149 26.54 17.02 0.25
CA PHE A 149 26.12 15.86 -0.55
C PHE A 149 24.63 15.86 -0.94
N ARG A 150 24.01 17.03 -1.05
CA ARG A 150 22.66 17.17 -1.63
C ARG A 150 22.76 17.43 -3.12
N PRO A 151 21.87 16.88 -3.97
CA PRO A 151 21.86 17.14 -5.39
C PRO A 151 21.73 18.63 -5.71
N THR A 152 22.44 19.06 -6.75
CA THR A 152 22.39 20.44 -7.27
C THR A 152 21.87 20.52 -8.70
N ASP A 153 21.54 19.36 -9.30
CA ASP A 153 20.83 19.27 -10.56
C ASP A 153 19.46 19.95 -10.44
N ALA A 154 19.13 20.81 -11.40
CA ALA A 154 17.88 21.58 -11.39
C ALA A 154 16.64 20.68 -11.37
N ASP A 155 16.72 19.49 -11.98
CA ASP A 155 15.63 18.51 -12.03
C ASP A 155 15.38 17.84 -10.67
N LEU A 156 16.39 17.85 -9.78
CA LEU A 156 16.33 17.26 -8.44
C LEU A 156 16.09 18.27 -7.33
N MET A 157 16.52 19.53 -7.48
CA MET A 157 16.49 20.51 -6.38
C MET A 157 15.08 20.81 -5.82
N ALA A 158 14.04 20.62 -6.63
CA ALA A 158 12.64 20.81 -6.20
C ALA A 158 12.06 19.59 -5.47
N SER A 159 12.68 18.42 -5.60
CA SER A 159 12.12 17.14 -5.20
C SER A 159 13.04 16.32 -4.29
N VAL A 160 14.33 16.64 -4.18
CA VAL A 160 15.32 15.88 -3.41
C VAL A 160 16.25 16.82 -2.63
N THR A 161 16.17 16.75 -1.31
CA THR A 161 17.03 17.49 -0.36
C THR A 161 17.77 16.58 0.63
N ILE A 162 17.54 15.27 0.54
CA ILE A 162 18.29 14.28 1.33
C ILE A 162 19.75 14.17 0.86
N HIS A 163 20.62 13.72 1.76
CA HIS A 163 22.01 13.39 1.45
C HIS A 163 22.04 12.15 0.54
N VAL A 164 22.80 12.19 -0.56
CA VAL A 164 22.82 11.08 -1.55
C VAL A 164 24.10 10.27 -1.60
N ASP A 165 25.14 10.66 -0.86
CA ASP A 165 26.44 9.99 -0.88
C ASP A 165 26.36 8.50 -0.49
N THR A 166 25.62 8.16 0.57
CA THR A 166 25.45 6.76 0.98
C THR A 166 24.60 5.96 -0.01
N TYR A 167 23.60 6.59 -0.66
CA TYR A 167 22.80 5.95 -1.71
C TYR A 167 23.65 5.66 -2.95
N LEU A 168 24.52 6.59 -3.37
CA LEU A 168 25.45 6.38 -4.46
C LEU A 168 26.48 5.28 -4.14
N LEU A 169 26.96 5.19 -2.89
CA LEU A 169 27.86 4.11 -2.46
C LEU A 169 27.15 2.74 -2.48
N ALA A 170 25.90 2.68 -2.02
CA ALA A 170 25.09 1.47 -2.09
C ALA A 170 24.77 1.07 -3.54
N LEU A 171 24.49 2.05 -4.42
CA LEU A 171 24.33 1.82 -5.85
C LEU A 171 25.61 1.26 -6.48
N GLU A 172 26.78 1.80 -6.15
CA GLU A 172 28.06 1.28 -6.64
C GLU A 172 28.24 -0.20 -6.26
N LYS A 173 27.94 -0.57 -5.01
CA LYS A 173 27.94 -1.97 -4.59
C LYS A 173 26.91 -2.81 -5.34
N ALA A 174 25.69 -2.28 -5.54
CA ALA A 174 24.64 -2.98 -6.26
C ALA A 174 25.06 -3.30 -7.70
N VAL A 175 25.67 -2.33 -8.39
CA VAL A 175 26.21 -2.50 -9.75
C VAL A 175 27.35 -3.51 -9.79
N GLN A 176 28.28 -3.47 -8.82
CA GLN A 176 29.38 -4.45 -8.72
C GLN A 176 28.86 -5.87 -8.52
N ASN A 177 27.75 -6.02 -7.80
CA ASN A 177 27.11 -7.30 -7.52
C ASN A 177 26.10 -7.73 -8.61
N ALA A 178 25.87 -6.90 -9.63
CA ALA A 178 24.81 -7.13 -10.61
C ALA A 178 25.10 -8.35 -11.51
N VAL A 179 24.12 -9.26 -11.58
CA VAL A 179 24.24 -10.53 -12.31
C VAL A 179 22.98 -10.82 -13.12
N ALA A 180 23.17 -11.42 -14.30
CA ALA A 180 22.08 -11.90 -15.15
C ALA A 180 21.52 -13.20 -14.54
N LEU A 181 20.29 -13.12 -14.00
CA LEU A 181 19.62 -14.17 -13.21
C LEU A 181 18.21 -14.52 -13.71
N GLY A 182 17.85 -14.10 -14.92
CA GLY A 182 16.53 -14.27 -15.53
C GLY A 182 15.73 -12.98 -15.64
N SER A 183 16.25 -11.86 -15.15
CA SER A 183 15.60 -10.54 -15.25
C SER A 183 15.48 -10.08 -16.69
N LYS A 184 14.38 -9.40 -16.99
CA LYS A 184 14.15 -8.71 -18.25
C LYS A 184 14.03 -7.20 -18.02
N ALA A 185 14.15 -6.44 -19.10
CA ALA A 185 14.08 -4.99 -19.04
C ALA A 185 12.65 -4.45 -18.79
N ASP A 186 11.63 -5.27 -19.05
CA ASP A 186 10.22 -4.95 -18.81
C ASP A 186 9.70 -5.45 -17.44
N ASN A 187 10.54 -6.10 -16.65
CA ASN A 187 10.21 -6.49 -15.29
C ASN A 187 10.31 -5.30 -14.32
N THR A 188 9.54 -5.36 -13.23
CA THR A 188 9.63 -4.41 -12.12
C THR A 188 10.57 -4.93 -11.04
N LEU A 189 11.30 -4.03 -10.39
CA LEU A 189 12.18 -4.34 -9.28
C LEU A 189 11.45 -4.16 -7.94
N GLY A 190 11.54 -5.17 -7.08
CA GLY A 190 11.13 -5.10 -5.68
C GLY A 190 12.32 -5.15 -4.73
N LEU A 191 12.26 -4.36 -3.66
CA LEU A 191 13.23 -4.36 -2.56
C LEU A 191 12.51 -4.53 -1.22
N ALA A 192 13.05 -5.38 -0.35
CA ALA A 192 12.47 -5.61 0.96
C ALA A 192 13.51 -5.82 2.05
N ILE A 193 13.15 -5.43 3.28
CA ILE A 193 13.97 -5.56 4.48
C ILE A 193 13.09 -6.09 5.62
N THR A 194 13.62 -7.04 6.38
CA THR A 194 13.14 -7.34 7.73
C THR A 194 14.24 -7.05 8.72
N ALA A 195 13.92 -6.44 9.87
CA ALA A 195 14.92 -6.05 10.86
C ALA A 195 14.39 -6.23 12.28
N ASN A 196 15.20 -6.80 13.17
CA ASN A 196 14.89 -6.93 14.60
C ASN A 196 16.17 -6.92 15.45
N ASN A 197 16.03 -6.81 16.77
CA ASN A 197 17.16 -6.91 17.69
C ASN A 197 16.99 -8.03 18.74
N ASN A 198 16.21 -9.05 18.41
CA ASN A 198 15.77 -10.09 19.34
C ASN A 198 16.92 -10.91 19.95
N ARG A 199 18.06 -10.95 19.25
CA ARG A 199 19.29 -11.66 19.66
C ARG A 199 20.22 -10.86 20.56
N SER A 200 19.85 -9.63 20.94
CA SER A 200 20.61 -8.85 21.90
C SER A 200 20.61 -9.51 23.29
N ALA A 201 21.68 -9.35 24.07
CA ALA A 201 21.88 -9.99 25.36
C ALA A 201 22.60 -9.06 26.34
N ASP A 202 22.34 -9.26 27.63
CA ASP A 202 22.96 -8.51 28.73
C ASP A 202 24.43 -8.89 28.91
N ALA A 203 25.22 -7.98 29.50
CA ALA A 203 26.54 -8.29 30.04
C ALA A 203 26.38 -9.04 31.37
N ASP A 204 27.22 -10.05 31.64
CA ASP A 204 27.17 -10.83 32.88
C ASP A 204 28.40 -10.64 33.79
N GLY A 205 29.27 -9.68 33.44
CA GLY A 205 30.49 -9.36 34.18
C GLY A 205 31.69 -10.26 33.86
N GLU A 206 31.47 -11.39 33.16
CA GLU A 206 32.53 -12.22 32.58
C GLU A 206 32.58 -12.10 31.05
N THR A 207 31.42 -11.82 30.44
CA THR A 207 31.22 -11.62 29.01
C THR A 207 30.55 -10.27 28.76
N ASP A 208 30.97 -9.62 27.67
CA ASP A 208 30.35 -8.39 27.20
C ASP A 208 28.91 -8.66 26.76
N GLY A 209 28.04 -7.70 27.02
CA GLY A 209 26.70 -7.65 26.46
C GLY A 209 26.75 -7.41 24.94
N VAL A 210 25.68 -7.80 24.28
CA VAL A 210 25.55 -7.80 22.83
C VAL A 210 24.31 -7.01 22.44
N ALA A 211 24.50 -5.90 21.73
CA ALA A 211 23.44 -5.22 21.00
C ALA A 211 23.55 -5.57 19.51
N GLN A 212 22.66 -6.43 19.03
CA GLN A 212 22.71 -6.97 17.68
C GLN A 212 21.42 -6.63 16.94
N ALA A 213 21.56 -5.96 15.80
CA ALA A 213 20.49 -5.89 14.81
C ALA A 213 20.63 -7.08 13.85
N TYR A 214 19.56 -7.79 13.56
CA TYR A 214 19.54 -8.83 12.53
C TYR A 214 18.63 -8.37 11.39
N LEU A 215 19.23 -8.21 10.21
CA LEU A 215 18.55 -7.78 9.01
C LEU A 215 18.57 -8.91 7.97
N HIS A 216 17.43 -9.18 7.33
CA HIS A 216 17.37 -9.89 6.05
C HIS A 216 16.92 -8.93 4.97
N VAL A 217 17.61 -8.95 3.84
CA VAL A 217 17.40 -8.05 2.71
C VAL A 217 17.20 -8.90 1.47
N ALA A 218 16.17 -8.60 0.70
CA ALA A 218 15.89 -9.28 -0.56
C ALA A 218 15.66 -8.25 -1.67
N ALA A 219 16.11 -8.58 -2.88
CA ALA A 219 15.74 -7.90 -4.10
C ALA A 219 15.24 -8.93 -5.11
N ALA A 220 14.15 -8.60 -5.81
CA ALA A 220 13.56 -9.49 -6.81
C ALA A 220 13.17 -8.71 -8.06
N SER A 221 13.41 -9.30 -9.22
CA SER A 221 12.81 -8.88 -10.48
C SER A 221 11.52 -9.65 -10.66
N VAL A 222 10.42 -8.95 -10.91
CA VAL A 222 9.07 -9.51 -10.95
C VAL A 222 8.44 -9.12 -12.29
N ASP A 223 7.83 -10.08 -12.97
CA ASP A 223 7.11 -9.79 -14.22
C ASP A 223 5.70 -9.21 -13.95
N ALA A 224 5.00 -8.86 -15.03
CA ALA A 224 3.66 -8.27 -14.97
C ALA A 224 2.61 -9.17 -14.30
N ASP A 225 2.84 -10.48 -14.21
CA ASP A 225 1.95 -11.45 -13.58
C ASP A 225 2.25 -11.62 -12.07
N GLY A 226 3.19 -10.84 -11.52
CA GLY A 226 3.61 -10.97 -10.13
C GLY A 226 4.51 -12.19 -9.88
N VAL A 227 5.12 -12.75 -10.93
CA VAL A 227 6.02 -13.90 -10.83
C VAL A 227 7.46 -13.43 -10.75
N ILE A 228 8.22 -13.98 -9.78
CA ILE A 228 9.64 -13.67 -9.62
C ILE A 228 10.44 -14.29 -10.76
N THR A 229 11.19 -13.49 -11.49
CA THR A 229 12.06 -13.93 -12.60
C THR A 229 13.53 -14.02 -12.20
N ALA A 230 13.93 -13.25 -11.18
CA ALA A 230 15.26 -13.29 -10.57
C ALA A 230 15.18 -12.82 -9.12
N ALA A 231 16.07 -13.32 -8.26
CA ALA A 231 16.09 -12.94 -6.86
C ALA A 231 17.50 -13.00 -6.27
N VAL A 232 17.78 -12.10 -5.33
CA VAL A 232 18.98 -12.07 -4.48
C VAL A 232 18.56 -11.87 -3.03
N ILE A 233 19.18 -12.61 -2.12
CA ILE A 233 18.99 -12.47 -0.67
C ILE A 233 20.34 -12.25 -0.01
N ASP A 234 20.38 -11.33 0.94
CA ASP A 234 21.50 -11.12 1.84
C ASP A 234 20.99 -10.94 3.27
N ALA A 235 21.90 -11.02 4.23
CA ALA A 235 21.62 -10.73 5.61
C ALA A 235 22.85 -10.19 6.29
N LEU A 236 22.65 -9.46 7.38
CA LEU A 236 23.74 -8.90 8.16
C LEU A 236 23.36 -8.86 9.63
N GLN A 237 24.37 -8.96 10.48
CA GLN A 237 24.23 -8.98 11.93
C GLN A 237 25.12 -7.93 12.60
N PRO A 238 24.94 -6.62 12.29
CA PRO A 238 25.74 -5.58 12.91
C PRO A 238 25.64 -5.69 14.43
N THR A 239 26.80 -5.76 15.08
CA THR A 239 26.90 -6.06 16.51
C THR A 239 27.75 -4.99 17.19
N VAL A 240 27.19 -4.38 18.23
CA VAL A 240 27.89 -3.49 19.15
C VAL A 240 27.96 -4.18 20.50
N THR A 241 29.16 -4.34 21.04
CA THR A 241 29.37 -4.96 22.37
C THR A 241 29.59 -3.91 23.44
N PHE A 242 29.17 -4.21 24.67
CA PHE A 242 29.30 -3.31 25.81
C PHE A 242 29.60 -4.08 27.11
N ASP A 243 30.31 -3.46 28.05
CA ASP A 243 30.65 -4.06 29.34
C ASP A 243 29.52 -3.95 30.38
N ALA A 244 29.75 -4.49 31.60
CA ALA A 244 28.81 -4.45 32.70
C ALA A 244 28.51 -3.03 33.22
N GLU A 245 29.32 -2.05 32.84
CA GLU A 245 29.14 -0.62 33.11
C GLU A 245 28.48 0.12 31.93
N GLY A 246 28.04 -0.62 30.90
CA GLY A 246 27.42 -0.08 29.69
C GLY A 246 28.39 0.76 28.85
N GLN A 247 29.69 0.52 28.93
CA GLN A 247 30.68 1.14 28.03
C GLN A 247 30.84 0.27 26.78
N ILE A 248 30.85 0.90 25.60
CA ILE A 248 31.05 0.18 24.34
C ILE A 248 32.48 -0.37 24.27
N THR A 249 32.60 -1.66 23.97
CA THR A 249 33.87 -2.39 23.87
C THR A 249 34.25 -2.73 22.42
N SER A 250 33.29 -2.78 21.50
CA SER A 250 33.53 -3.01 20.07
C SER A 250 34.08 -1.78 19.35
N ASP A 251 34.82 -2.00 18.26
CA ASP A 251 35.22 -0.94 17.35
C ASP A 251 34.05 -0.53 16.43
N VAL A 252 33.38 0.56 16.80
CA VAL A 252 32.23 1.10 16.05
C VAL A 252 32.63 1.85 14.77
N ALA A 253 33.92 2.00 14.50
CA ALA A 253 34.43 2.52 13.23
C ALA A 253 34.83 1.42 12.24
N ALA A 254 34.78 0.15 12.66
CA ALA A 254 35.08 -0.98 11.80
C ALA A 254 34.01 -1.15 10.70
N GLU A 255 34.46 -1.57 9.53
CA GLU A 255 33.57 -1.91 8.42
C GLU A 255 32.63 -3.05 8.81
N VAL A 256 31.32 -2.84 8.60
CA VAL A 256 30.30 -3.87 8.75
C VAL A 256 30.09 -4.55 7.41
N LYS A 257 30.30 -5.86 7.37
CA LYS A 257 30.11 -6.68 6.17
C LYS A 257 28.83 -7.51 6.25
N THR A 258 28.16 -7.69 5.12
CA THR A 258 27.04 -8.63 4.99
C THR A 258 27.52 -10.08 4.94
N LYS A 259 26.60 -11.03 5.06
CA LYS A 259 26.94 -12.45 4.97
C LYS A 259 27.38 -12.84 3.55
N ASN A 260 26.86 -12.21 2.51
CA ASN A 260 27.36 -12.43 1.16
C ASN A 260 28.76 -11.82 0.96
N GLU A 261 29.03 -10.63 1.51
CA GLU A 261 30.37 -10.01 1.47
C GLU A 261 31.42 -10.79 2.26
N LEU A 262 31.01 -11.43 3.37
CA LEU A 262 31.87 -12.34 4.13
C LEU A 262 32.12 -13.65 3.36
N GLY A 263 31.14 -14.15 2.61
CA GLY A 263 31.25 -15.39 1.86
C GLY A 263 31.70 -16.55 2.76
N ALA A 264 32.83 -17.18 2.42
CA ALA A 264 33.42 -18.26 3.22
C ALA A 264 33.96 -17.80 4.60
N ASP A 265 34.28 -16.52 4.76
CA ASP A 265 34.79 -15.99 6.04
C ASP A 265 33.69 -15.93 7.12
N TYR A 266 32.41 -16.06 6.73
CA TYR A 266 31.31 -16.21 7.69
C TYR A 266 31.39 -17.54 8.47
N GLY A 267 31.93 -18.60 7.84
CA GLY A 267 32.34 -19.84 8.51
C GLY A 267 31.21 -20.77 8.95
N MET A 268 30.06 -20.76 8.27
CA MET A 268 28.91 -21.59 8.64
C MET A 268 29.03 -23.05 8.21
N VAL A 269 29.94 -23.40 7.29
CA VAL A 269 30.10 -24.79 6.79
C VAL A 269 30.18 -25.82 7.92
N ASN A 270 30.86 -25.50 9.02
CA ASN A 270 31.02 -26.42 10.16
C ASN A 270 29.74 -26.60 11.00
N ALA A 271 28.86 -25.59 11.02
CA ALA A 271 27.59 -25.65 11.72
C ALA A 271 26.45 -26.18 10.82
N SER A 272 26.67 -26.19 9.51
CA SER A 272 25.71 -26.62 8.49
C SER A 272 25.68 -28.15 8.37
N GLY A 273 24.50 -28.74 8.58
CA GLY A 273 24.29 -30.19 8.40
C GLY A 273 24.49 -30.68 6.96
N ILE A 274 24.50 -29.75 5.99
CA ILE A 274 24.68 -30.02 4.55
C ILE A 274 26.02 -29.50 4.00
N GLN A 275 26.94 -29.06 4.88
CA GLN A 275 28.28 -28.55 4.51
C GLN A 275 28.26 -27.37 3.52
N LYS A 276 27.21 -26.55 3.58
CA LYS A 276 27.08 -25.31 2.79
C LYS A 276 27.22 -24.08 3.66
N GLU A 277 27.89 -23.06 3.13
CA GLU A 277 27.92 -21.71 3.69
C GLU A 277 26.54 -21.03 3.66
N TRP A 278 26.39 -19.93 4.41
CA TRP A 278 25.10 -19.22 4.49
C TRP A 278 24.68 -18.66 3.14
N TYR A 279 25.60 -18.02 2.40
CA TYR A 279 25.31 -17.42 1.10
C TYR A 279 24.88 -18.46 0.06
N GLU A 280 25.43 -19.69 0.12
CA GLU A 280 25.03 -20.78 -0.77
C GLU A 280 23.59 -21.26 -0.49
N GLN A 281 23.17 -21.23 0.77
CA GLN A 281 21.81 -21.59 1.16
C GLN A 281 20.81 -20.47 0.85
N ALA A 282 21.19 -19.21 1.09
CA ALA A 282 20.38 -18.05 0.71
C ALA A 282 20.19 -17.98 -0.81
N SER A 283 21.25 -18.25 -1.59
CA SER A 283 21.16 -18.36 -3.05
C SER A 283 20.25 -19.50 -3.50
N ALA A 284 20.30 -20.66 -2.84
CA ALA A 284 19.39 -21.77 -3.15
C ALA A 284 17.92 -21.43 -2.85
N PHE A 285 17.64 -20.70 -1.77
CA PHE A 285 16.29 -20.21 -1.49
C PHE A 285 15.83 -19.16 -2.50
N ALA A 286 16.70 -18.22 -2.89
CA ALA A 286 16.41 -17.24 -3.93
C ALA A 286 16.08 -17.92 -5.28
N GLN A 287 16.84 -18.96 -5.66
CA GLN A 287 16.56 -19.76 -6.86
C GLN A 287 15.23 -20.52 -6.77
N TYR A 288 14.85 -21.01 -5.58
CA TYR A 288 13.55 -21.63 -5.39
C TYR A 288 12.39 -20.64 -5.58
N ALA A 289 12.59 -19.37 -5.21
CA ALA A 289 11.59 -18.32 -5.38
C ALA A 289 11.37 -17.93 -6.86
N VAL A 290 12.36 -18.14 -7.73
CA VAL A 290 12.20 -17.90 -9.17
C VAL A 290 11.11 -18.81 -9.75
N GLY A 291 10.21 -18.21 -10.53
CA GLY A 291 9.02 -18.83 -11.10
C GLY A 291 7.84 -18.94 -10.14
N LYS A 292 7.87 -18.28 -8.98
CA LYS A 292 6.78 -18.26 -7.99
C LYS A 292 6.16 -16.89 -7.82
N THR A 293 4.87 -16.90 -7.51
CA THR A 293 4.09 -15.78 -7.00
C THR A 293 4.24 -15.63 -5.49
N LYS A 294 3.74 -14.51 -4.94
CA LYS A 294 3.64 -14.31 -3.48
C LYS A 294 2.84 -15.42 -2.79
N ALA A 295 1.68 -15.81 -3.33
CA ALA A 295 0.82 -16.84 -2.74
C ALA A 295 1.52 -18.20 -2.66
N GLU A 296 2.31 -18.56 -3.67
CA GLU A 296 3.10 -19.80 -3.66
C GLU A 296 4.25 -19.74 -2.65
N LEU A 297 4.87 -18.58 -2.47
CA LEU A 297 5.86 -18.39 -1.40
C LEU A 297 5.23 -18.46 -0.01
N GLU A 298 4.03 -17.92 0.18
CA GLU A 298 3.28 -18.00 1.44
C GLU A 298 2.93 -19.44 1.79
N ALA A 299 2.57 -20.24 0.78
CA ALA A 299 2.26 -21.66 0.92
C ALA A 299 3.49 -22.56 1.20
N LEU A 300 4.72 -22.03 1.23
CA LEU A 300 5.92 -22.81 1.52
C LEU A 300 5.81 -23.48 2.90
N PRO A 301 5.91 -24.83 2.98
CA PRO A 301 5.77 -25.52 4.24
C PRO A 301 7.00 -25.31 5.13
N VAL A 302 6.75 -24.85 6.36
CA VAL A 302 7.77 -24.57 7.38
C VAL A 302 7.42 -25.23 8.72
N ALA A 303 8.44 -25.77 9.40
CA ALA A 303 8.36 -26.30 10.75
C ALA A 303 9.58 -25.83 11.55
N ASP A 304 9.35 -25.29 12.76
CA ASP A 304 10.40 -24.70 13.60
C ASP A 304 11.26 -23.65 12.87
N GLY A 305 10.62 -22.87 11.99
CA GLY A 305 11.24 -21.84 11.14
C GLY A 305 12.10 -22.37 9.98
N LYS A 306 12.20 -23.70 9.81
CA LYS A 306 12.92 -24.34 8.71
C LYS A 306 11.95 -24.89 7.68
N THR A 307 12.33 -24.86 6.41
CA THR A 307 11.52 -25.47 5.34
C THR A 307 11.44 -26.99 5.51
N THR A 308 10.27 -27.55 5.20
CA THR A 308 10.06 -29.00 5.03
C THR A 308 9.81 -29.39 3.58
N ASP A 309 9.94 -28.43 2.66
CA ASP A 309 9.81 -28.64 1.22
C ASP A 309 10.95 -29.53 0.71
N ALA A 310 10.60 -30.59 -0.04
CA ALA A 310 11.55 -31.59 -0.49
C ALA A 310 12.62 -31.01 -1.44
N ASP A 311 12.29 -29.97 -2.21
CA ASP A 311 13.20 -29.36 -3.18
C ASP A 311 14.24 -28.47 -2.48
N LEU A 312 13.90 -27.92 -1.30
CA LEU A 312 14.81 -27.10 -0.49
C LEU A 312 15.63 -27.91 0.52
N LEU A 313 15.14 -29.03 1.04
CA LEU A 313 15.81 -29.78 2.12
C LEU A 313 17.25 -30.22 1.81
N ALA A 314 17.58 -30.44 0.52
CA ALA A 314 18.93 -30.81 0.10
C ALA A 314 19.89 -29.62 0.03
N SER A 315 19.38 -28.38 0.03
CA SER A 315 20.13 -27.18 -0.28
C SER A 315 20.02 -26.09 0.78
N VAL A 316 19.04 -26.16 1.69
CA VAL A 316 18.76 -25.17 2.73
C VAL A 316 18.45 -25.86 4.06
N THR A 317 19.17 -25.47 5.12
CA THR A 317 19.00 -25.96 6.50
C THR A 317 18.90 -24.85 7.55
N VAL A 318 19.16 -23.61 7.14
CA VAL A 318 18.94 -22.40 7.95
C VAL A 318 17.45 -22.13 8.14
N THR A 319 17.11 -21.30 9.12
CA THR A 319 15.77 -20.74 9.25
C THR A 319 15.45 -19.90 8.01
N VAL A 320 14.29 -20.12 7.41
CA VAL A 320 13.87 -19.46 6.17
C VAL A 320 12.74 -18.44 6.37
N THR A 321 12.11 -18.38 7.54
CA THR A 321 10.95 -17.49 7.77
C THR A 321 11.22 -16.03 7.39
N ASP A 322 12.35 -15.46 7.83
CA ASP A 322 12.67 -14.07 7.46
C ASP A 322 13.04 -13.92 5.97
N MET A 323 13.64 -14.95 5.35
CA MET A 323 13.94 -14.97 3.92
C MET A 323 12.64 -15.04 3.09
N GLN A 324 11.70 -15.86 3.51
CA GLN A 324 10.36 -16.02 2.93
C GLN A 324 9.58 -14.71 3.04
N THR A 325 9.52 -14.11 4.23
CA THR A 325 8.88 -12.81 4.46
C THR A 325 9.50 -11.71 3.61
N ALA A 326 10.84 -11.62 3.56
CA ALA A 326 11.51 -10.62 2.72
C ALA A 326 11.18 -10.83 1.23
N MET A 327 11.15 -12.07 0.74
CA MET A 327 10.82 -12.35 -0.66
C MET A 327 9.35 -12.06 -1.01
N MET A 328 8.41 -12.36 -0.11
CA MET A 328 7.00 -11.98 -0.34
C MET A 328 6.86 -10.45 -0.40
N LYS A 329 7.57 -9.73 0.48
CA LYS A 329 7.59 -8.27 0.46
C LYS A 329 8.25 -7.68 -0.79
N THR A 330 9.20 -8.36 -1.44
CA THR A 330 9.72 -7.88 -2.74
C THR A 330 8.65 -7.96 -3.83
N VAL A 331 7.79 -8.98 -3.80
CA VAL A 331 6.65 -9.04 -4.74
C VAL A 331 5.68 -7.92 -4.42
N ASP A 332 5.37 -7.69 -3.13
CA ASP A 332 4.54 -6.56 -2.73
C ASP A 332 5.13 -5.22 -3.16
N ASP A 333 6.43 -4.96 -3.00
CA ASP A 333 7.05 -3.69 -3.41
C ASP A 333 7.09 -3.53 -4.95
N ALA A 334 7.38 -4.60 -5.69
CA ALA A 334 7.37 -4.59 -7.15
C ALA A 334 5.95 -4.40 -7.72
N VAL A 335 4.94 -5.00 -7.07
CA VAL A 335 3.53 -4.90 -7.48
C VAL A 335 2.85 -3.66 -6.86
N SER A 336 3.40 -3.08 -5.80
CA SER A 336 2.94 -1.82 -5.18
C SER A 336 3.34 -0.57 -5.98
N MET A 337 3.95 -0.75 -7.15
CA MET A 337 4.25 0.30 -8.13
C MET A 337 4.05 -0.22 -9.56
N THR A 338 3.07 -1.09 -9.79
CA THR A 338 2.73 -1.46 -11.16
C THR A 338 2.04 -0.29 -11.87
N SER A 339 2.60 0.07 -13.01
CA SER A 339 1.83 0.45 -14.19
C SER A 339 0.52 -0.36 -14.22
N GLY A 340 -0.63 0.31 -14.15
CA GLY A 340 -1.93 -0.34 -14.08
C GLY A 340 -3.02 0.66 -13.75
N VAL A 341 -4.25 0.36 -14.19
CA VAL A 341 -5.40 1.20 -13.90
C VAL A 341 -5.74 1.09 -12.41
N LYS A 342 -5.90 2.24 -11.76
CA LYS A 342 -6.24 2.35 -10.35
C LYS A 342 -7.76 2.44 -10.19
N THR A 343 -8.29 1.64 -9.28
CA THR A 343 -9.69 1.72 -8.84
C THR A 343 -9.76 2.53 -7.56
N GLY A 344 -10.69 3.49 -7.50
CA GLY A 344 -10.93 4.33 -6.32
C GLY A 344 -12.40 4.35 -5.92
N LEU A 345 -12.64 4.50 -4.62
CA LEU A 345 -13.97 4.69 -4.01
C LEU A 345 -13.87 5.81 -2.97
N ALA A 346 -14.82 6.73 -2.99
CA ALA A 346 -14.99 7.68 -1.92
C ALA A 346 -16.45 7.85 -1.55
N VAL A 347 -16.67 8.01 -0.25
CA VAL A 347 -17.97 8.34 0.33
C VAL A 347 -17.81 9.56 1.22
N LEU A 348 -18.73 10.51 1.09
CA LEU A 348 -18.88 11.65 1.98
C LEU A 348 -20.25 11.60 2.62
N THR A 349 -20.30 11.53 3.95
CA THR A 349 -21.53 11.42 4.72
C THR A 349 -21.76 12.69 5.54
N SER A 350 -23.00 13.20 5.54
CA SER A 350 -23.41 14.28 6.45
C SER A 350 -24.72 13.97 7.14
N ILE A 351 -24.79 14.29 8.43
CA ILE A 351 -26.00 14.17 9.26
C ILE A 351 -26.52 15.54 9.74
N ALA A 352 -25.91 16.64 9.27
CA ALA A 352 -26.23 18.00 9.69
C ALA A 352 -27.66 18.44 9.36
N GLY A 353 -28.31 17.78 8.39
CA GLY A 353 -29.71 18.00 8.04
C GLY A 353 -30.73 17.35 8.98
N SER A 354 -30.28 16.73 10.07
CA SER A 354 -31.16 16.07 11.05
C SER A 354 -31.88 17.08 11.94
N ALA A 355 -33.11 16.78 12.32
CA ALA A 355 -33.96 17.65 13.14
C ALA A 355 -34.66 16.86 14.26
N SER A 356 -34.79 17.51 15.43
CA SER A 356 -35.56 16.98 16.56
C SER A 356 -37.06 17.06 16.30
N ALA A 357 -37.84 16.21 16.97
CA ALA A 357 -39.29 16.37 17.04
C ALA A 357 -39.65 17.67 17.78
N ASP A 358 -40.73 18.33 17.39
CA ASP A 358 -41.22 19.56 18.06
C ASP A 358 -42.67 19.49 18.53
N GLY A 359 -43.28 18.30 18.48
CA GLY A 359 -44.66 18.03 18.89
C GLY A 359 -45.70 18.29 17.79
N GLU A 360 -45.33 18.96 16.70
CA GLU A 360 -46.14 19.09 15.49
C GLU A 360 -45.53 18.33 14.31
N THR A 361 -44.20 18.21 14.31
CA THR A 361 -43.42 17.47 13.31
C THR A 361 -42.60 16.37 13.97
N ASP A 362 -42.55 15.22 13.30
CA ASP A 362 -41.73 14.09 13.68
C ASP A 362 -40.25 14.45 13.61
N GLY A 363 -39.47 13.89 14.54
CA GLY A 363 -38.02 13.95 14.46
C GLY A 363 -37.51 13.17 13.24
N ARG A 364 -36.36 13.58 12.70
CA ARG A 364 -35.77 12.97 11.51
C ARG A 364 -34.26 13.04 11.54
N ALA A 365 -33.63 11.87 11.56
CA ALA A 365 -32.23 11.71 11.22
C ALA A 365 -32.13 11.64 9.70
N LYS A 366 -31.70 12.73 9.08
CA LYS A 366 -31.45 12.78 7.64
C LYS A 366 -29.96 12.56 7.42
N VAL A 367 -29.62 11.62 6.56
CA VAL A 367 -28.25 11.35 6.16
C VAL A 367 -28.13 11.70 4.69
N ASP A 368 -27.18 12.55 4.33
CA ASP A 368 -26.83 12.87 2.94
C ASP A 368 -25.51 12.15 2.62
N ILE A 369 -25.52 11.28 1.61
CA ILE A 369 -24.37 10.45 1.25
C ILE A 369 -24.05 10.66 -0.22
N THR A 370 -22.88 11.23 -0.49
CA THR A 370 -22.27 11.29 -1.83
C THR A 370 -21.35 10.10 -2.00
N MET A 371 -21.46 9.38 -3.12
CA MET A 371 -20.62 8.22 -3.44
C MET A 371 -20.02 8.41 -4.83
N VAL A 372 -18.71 8.20 -4.94
CA VAL A 372 -17.99 8.25 -6.21
C VAL A 372 -17.10 7.03 -6.34
N ALA A 373 -17.07 6.43 -7.53
CA ALA A 373 -16.04 5.49 -7.95
C ALA A 373 -15.26 6.05 -9.14
N VAL A 374 -13.97 5.70 -9.25
CA VAL A 374 -13.10 6.10 -10.37
C VAL A 374 -12.24 4.96 -10.88
N LEU A 375 -11.95 5.02 -12.18
CA LEU A 375 -10.78 4.41 -12.79
C LEU A 375 -9.79 5.50 -13.22
N VAL A 376 -8.53 5.33 -12.88
CA VAL A 376 -7.47 6.30 -13.19
C VAL A 376 -6.30 5.58 -13.82
N ASP A 377 -5.79 6.07 -14.95
CA ASP A 377 -4.59 5.52 -15.58
C ASP A 377 -3.30 5.96 -14.87
N GLU A 378 -2.17 5.54 -15.43
CA GLU A 378 -0.83 5.83 -14.93
C GLU A 378 -0.46 7.32 -15.02
N ASP A 379 -1.03 8.03 -16.00
CA ASP A 379 -0.81 9.46 -16.23
C ASP A 379 -1.71 10.33 -15.32
N GLY A 380 -2.60 9.71 -14.54
CA GLY A 380 -3.57 10.41 -13.70
C GLY A 380 -4.82 10.85 -14.44
N THR A 381 -5.05 10.35 -15.66
CA THR A 381 -6.28 10.57 -16.43
C THR A 381 -7.39 9.69 -15.87
N ILE A 382 -8.56 10.28 -15.64
CA ILE A 382 -9.75 9.57 -15.21
C ILE A 382 -10.35 8.84 -16.43
N LEU A 383 -10.26 7.51 -16.43
CA LEU A 383 -10.76 6.65 -17.50
C LEU A 383 -12.26 6.42 -17.41
N ASP A 384 -12.77 6.26 -16.19
CA ASP A 384 -14.19 6.11 -15.90
C ASP A 384 -14.51 6.73 -14.53
N PHE A 385 -15.74 7.21 -14.38
CA PHE A 385 -16.21 7.87 -13.16
C PHE A 385 -17.70 7.61 -12.99
N LYS A 386 -18.07 7.09 -11.82
CA LYS A 386 -19.46 6.87 -11.41
C LYS A 386 -19.78 7.70 -10.19
N LEU A 387 -20.94 8.33 -10.22
CA LEU A 387 -21.48 9.20 -9.18
C LEU A 387 -22.88 8.74 -8.80
N ASP A 388 -23.11 8.57 -7.51
CA ASP A 388 -24.46 8.39 -6.98
C ASP A 388 -24.66 9.18 -5.67
N PHE A 389 -25.92 9.39 -5.32
CA PHE A 389 -26.31 10.08 -4.11
C PHE A 389 -27.44 9.32 -3.42
N LEU A 390 -27.31 9.15 -2.12
CA LEU A 390 -28.25 8.41 -1.29
C LEU A 390 -28.68 9.27 -0.11
N GLN A 391 -29.99 9.25 0.20
CA GLN A 391 -30.57 10.05 1.29
C GLN A 391 -31.41 9.18 2.24
N PRO A 392 -30.79 8.24 2.97
CA PRO A 392 -31.53 7.46 3.93
C PRO A 392 -31.98 8.35 5.09
N TYR A 393 -33.09 7.98 5.71
CA TYR A 393 -33.57 8.69 6.88
C TYR A 393 -34.30 7.77 7.83
N THR A 394 -34.24 8.09 9.12
CA THR A 394 -35.08 7.47 10.14
C THR A 394 -35.86 8.57 10.83
N SER A 395 -37.16 8.36 11.00
CA SER A 395 -38.04 9.27 11.73
C SER A 395 -38.55 8.66 13.01
N TRP A 396 -38.82 9.51 14.00
CA TRP A 396 -39.42 9.15 15.28
C TRP A 396 -40.50 10.15 15.69
N ASP A 397 -41.51 9.67 16.43
CA ASP A 397 -42.57 10.52 16.95
C ASP A 397 -42.11 11.37 18.14
N ALA A 398 -43.00 12.22 18.65
CA ALA A 398 -42.71 13.12 19.78
C ALA A 398 -42.48 12.37 21.11
N GLU A 399 -42.84 11.09 21.18
CA GLU A 399 -42.61 10.19 22.30
C GLU A 399 -41.34 9.34 22.11
N GLY A 400 -40.57 9.57 21.05
CA GLY A 400 -39.32 8.87 20.79
C GLY A 400 -39.49 7.46 20.22
N HIS A 401 -40.62 7.12 19.59
CA HIS A 401 -40.77 5.85 18.90
C HIS A 401 -40.39 5.96 17.43
N VAL A 402 -39.57 5.02 16.94
CA VAL A 402 -39.17 4.91 15.54
C VAL A 402 -40.39 4.55 14.68
N ILE A 403 -40.65 5.36 13.65
CA ILE A 403 -41.88 5.26 12.84
C ILE A 403 -41.81 4.11 11.84
N GLU A 404 -40.69 3.95 11.14
CA GLU A 404 -40.55 2.94 10.07
C GLU A 404 -39.12 2.43 9.95
N LYS A 405 -39.00 1.12 9.69
CA LYS A 405 -37.76 0.47 9.26
C LYS A 405 -37.91 -0.05 7.84
N LYS A 406 -36.97 0.27 6.96
CA LYS A 406 -36.99 -0.10 5.54
C LYS A 406 -35.60 -0.07 4.91
N GLU A 407 -35.54 -0.56 3.68
CA GLU A 407 -34.43 -0.33 2.75
C GLU A 407 -34.64 0.98 1.99
N PHE A 408 -33.54 1.59 1.54
CA PHE A 408 -33.53 2.84 0.78
C PHE A 408 -32.92 2.61 -0.60
N LYS A 409 -33.45 3.34 -1.57
CA LYS A 409 -32.92 3.41 -2.93
C LYS A 409 -32.05 4.65 -3.09
N THR A 410 -30.98 4.53 -3.87
CA THR A 410 -30.19 5.68 -4.30
C THR A 410 -30.96 6.54 -5.31
N LYS A 411 -30.44 7.73 -5.64
CA LYS A 411 -31.05 8.58 -6.67
C LYS A 411 -30.99 7.94 -8.06
N ARG A 412 -29.91 7.22 -8.40
CA ARG A 412 -29.87 6.42 -9.64
C ARG A 412 -30.95 5.34 -9.65
N GLU A 413 -31.10 4.59 -8.57
CA GLU A 413 -32.13 3.54 -8.46
C GLU A 413 -33.58 4.05 -8.47
N LEU A 414 -33.78 5.33 -8.13
CA LEU A 414 -35.07 5.99 -8.25
C LEU A 414 -35.35 6.44 -9.69
N GLY A 415 -34.33 6.81 -10.47
CA GLY A 415 -34.51 7.30 -11.84
C GLY A 415 -35.54 8.43 -11.91
N ASP A 416 -36.54 8.28 -12.79
CA ASP A 416 -37.66 9.23 -12.90
C ASP A 416 -38.56 9.30 -11.64
N ASP A 417 -38.58 8.28 -10.79
CA ASP A 417 -39.35 8.30 -9.52
C ASP A 417 -38.75 9.30 -8.52
N TYR A 418 -37.51 9.77 -8.72
CA TYR A 418 -36.94 10.85 -7.91
C TYR A 418 -37.67 12.19 -8.14
N GLY A 419 -38.13 12.44 -9.37
CA GLY A 419 -39.05 13.53 -9.71
C GLY A 419 -38.43 14.93 -9.75
N MET A 420 -37.12 15.05 -9.98
CA MET A 420 -36.42 16.34 -10.03
C MET A 420 -36.75 17.15 -11.29
N ARG A 421 -37.27 16.55 -12.37
CA ARG A 421 -37.65 17.28 -13.59
C ARG A 421 -38.55 18.48 -13.31
N ALA A 422 -39.44 18.38 -12.32
CA ALA A 422 -40.35 19.46 -11.96
C ALA A 422 -39.66 20.66 -11.30
N ALA A 423 -38.52 20.44 -10.63
CA ALA A 423 -37.74 21.47 -9.96
C ALA A 423 -36.51 21.93 -10.77
N SER A 424 -36.07 21.11 -11.72
CA SER A 424 -34.91 21.36 -12.58
C SER A 424 -35.18 22.51 -13.56
N ALA A 425 -34.31 23.52 -13.55
CA ALA A 425 -34.41 24.66 -14.47
C ALA A 425 -34.25 24.26 -15.95
N ILE A 426 -33.58 23.13 -16.20
CA ILE A 426 -33.32 22.57 -17.54
C ILE A 426 -34.23 21.39 -17.89
N GLY A 427 -35.17 21.02 -17.00
CA GLY A 427 -36.14 19.95 -17.24
C GLY A 427 -35.55 18.53 -17.27
N LEU A 428 -34.31 18.37 -16.79
CA LEU A 428 -33.64 17.08 -16.64
C LEU A 428 -33.82 16.49 -15.24
N GLU A 429 -33.92 15.17 -15.15
CA GLU A 429 -33.83 14.42 -13.89
C GLU A 429 -32.43 14.50 -13.28
N TRP A 430 -32.28 14.04 -12.02
CA TRP A 430 -30.98 14.06 -11.35
C TRP A 430 -29.97 13.14 -12.04
N TYR A 431 -30.37 11.92 -12.41
CA TYR A 431 -29.46 10.97 -13.05
C TYR A 431 -28.94 11.47 -14.41
N GLU A 432 -29.79 12.14 -15.20
CA GLU A 432 -29.37 12.72 -16.49
C GLU A 432 -28.31 13.82 -16.31
N GLN A 433 -28.40 14.59 -15.22
CA GLN A 433 -27.42 15.62 -14.89
C GLN A 433 -26.15 15.01 -14.28
N ALA A 434 -26.28 13.95 -13.48
CA ALA A 434 -25.15 13.19 -12.98
C ALA A 434 -24.36 12.59 -14.15
N ASP A 435 -25.01 11.92 -15.10
CA ASP A 435 -24.38 11.36 -16.31
C ASP A 435 -23.64 12.44 -17.11
N ALA A 436 -24.23 13.63 -17.25
CA ALA A 436 -23.57 14.74 -17.93
C ALA A 436 -22.32 15.24 -17.18
N PHE A 437 -22.33 15.23 -15.85
CA PHE A 437 -21.16 15.54 -15.04
C PHE A 437 -20.10 14.43 -15.13
N GLU A 438 -20.50 13.16 -15.14
CA GLU A 438 -19.59 12.03 -15.31
C GLU A 438 -18.83 12.13 -16.64
N GLN A 439 -19.54 12.39 -17.74
CA GLN A 439 -18.94 12.57 -19.05
C GLN A 439 -18.02 13.79 -19.14
N TYR A 440 -18.24 14.82 -18.32
CA TYR A 440 -17.33 15.96 -18.23
C TYR A 440 -16.01 15.58 -17.55
N VAL A 441 -16.06 14.71 -16.53
CA VAL A 441 -14.90 14.29 -15.74
C VAL A 441 -14.02 13.29 -16.51
N ILE A 442 -14.62 12.39 -17.30
CA ILE A 442 -13.89 11.37 -18.06
C ILE A 442 -12.91 12.01 -19.07
N GLY A 443 -11.68 11.50 -19.10
CA GLY A 443 -10.59 11.97 -19.94
C GLY A 443 -9.83 13.19 -19.40
N LYS A 444 -10.14 13.63 -18.17
CA LYS A 444 -9.45 14.73 -17.48
C LYS A 444 -8.54 14.22 -16.37
N THR A 445 -7.60 15.06 -15.96
CA THR A 445 -6.86 14.85 -14.71
C THR A 445 -7.65 15.39 -13.52
N LEU A 446 -7.28 14.98 -12.30
CA LEU A 446 -7.86 15.56 -11.08
C LEU A 446 -7.67 17.09 -11.02
N GLU A 447 -6.50 17.60 -11.42
CA GLU A 447 -6.22 19.03 -11.44
C GLU A 447 -7.19 19.80 -12.36
N ASP A 448 -7.47 19.25 -13.54
CA ASP A 448 -8.42 19.85 -14.49
C ASP A 448 -9.84 19.95 -13.90
N VAL A 449 -10.28 18.94 -13.14
CA VAL A 449 -11.62 18.93 -12.53
C VAL A 449 -11.68 19.85 -11.32
N LEU A 450 -10.63 19.89 -10.49
CA LEU A 450 -10.53 20.84 -9.37
C LEU A 450 -10.50 22.30 -9.83
N ALA A 451 -10.05 22.56 -11.06
CA ALA A 451 -10.08 23.88 -11.68
C ALA A 451 -11.47 24.29 -12.21
N LEU A 452 -12.51 23.44 -12.10
CA LEU A 452 -13.87 23.78 -12.53
C LEU A 452 -14.39 24.99 -11.75
N GLU A 453 -14.68 26.07 -12.48
CA GLU A 453 -15.30 27.26 -11.89
C GLU A 453 -16.75 26.97 -11.51
N LEU A 454 -17.11 27.30 -10.27
CA LEU A 454 -18.46 27.19 -9.74
C LEU A 454 -19.08 28.57 -9.50
N ASP A 455 -20.40 28.66 -9.63
CA ASP A 455 -21.17 29.85 -9.29
C ASP A 455 -21.40 30.00 -7.77
N GLU A 456 -22.12 31.05 -7.36
CA GLU A 456 -22.41 31.31 -5.93
C GLU A 456 -23.29 30.23 -5.27
N GLU A 457 -23.91 29.33 -6.06
CA GLU A 457 -24.71 28.19 -5.61
C GLU A 457 -23.96 26.87 -5.77
N TYR A 458 -22.65 26.90 -6.03
CA TYR A 458 -21.81 25.70 -6.22
C TYR A 458 -22.18 24.83 -7.42
N ARG A 459 -22.79 25.43 -8.44
CA ARG A 459 -23.10 24.80 -9.73
C ARG A 459 -22.01 25.14 -10.75
N PRO A 460 -21.81 24.34 -11.81
CA PRO A 460 -20.88 24.70 -12.89
C PRO A 460 -21.16 26.09 -13.46
N ALA A 461 -20.12 26.94 -13.50
CA ALA A 461 -20.19 28.26 -14.12
C ALA A 461 -19.89 28.22 -15.63
N ASP A 462 -19.22 27.17 -16.10
CA ASP A 462 -19.00 26.91 -17.53
C ASP A 462 -20.34 26.76 -18.25
N VAL A 463 -20.53 27.52 -19.34
CA VAL A 463 -21.83 27.61 -20.03
C VAL A 463 -22.22 26.30 -20.71
N ASP A 464 -21.24 25.54 -21.21
CA ASP A 464 -21.50 24.28 -21.91
C ASP A 464 -21.90 23.19 -20.91
N LEU A 465 -21.21 23.11 -19.76
CA LEU A 465 -21.58 22.19 -18.69
C LEU A 465 -22.89 22.61 -18.00
N ALA A 466 -23.11 23.91 -17.77
CA ALA A 466 -24.33 24.42 -17.16
C ALA A 466 -25.61 24.17 -18.00
N ALA A 467 -25.46 23.92 -19.30
CA ALA A 467 -26.58 23.56 -20.18
C ALA A 467 -27.15 22.17 -19.87
N SER A 468 -26.37 21.29 -19.26
CA SER A 468 -26.75 19.91 -18.89
C SER A 468 -26.61 19.62 -17.40
N VAL A 469 -25.95 20.47 -16.62
CA VAL A 469 -25.70 20.26 -15.18
C VAL A 469 -26.05 21.54 -14.40
N THR A 470 -27.16 21.48 -13.66
CA THR A 470 -27.64 22.57 -12.77
C THR A 470 -27.70 22.16 -11.30
N ILE A 471 -27.32 20.93 -10.98
CA ILE A 471 -27.15 20.44 -9.62
C ILE A 471 -25.86 21.00 -9.01
N HIS A 472 -25.80 21.05 -7.68
CA HIS A 472 -24.57 21.38 -6.96
C HIS A 472 -23.56 20.26 -7.17
N VAL A 473 -22.30 20.60 -7.42
CA VAL A 473 -21.24 19.62 -7.73
C VAL A 473 -20.06 19.67 -6.77
N ASP A 474 -20.06 20.58 -5.78
CA ASP A 474 -18.96 20.75 -4.83
C ASP A 474 -18.66 19.47 -4.04
N SER A 475 -19.68 18.77 -3.54
CA SER A 475 -19.49 17.51 -2.83
C SER A 475 -19.04 16.38 -3.78
N TYR A 476 -19.38 16.45 -5.06
CA TYR A 476 -18.98 15.46 -6.07
C TYR A 476 -17.50 15.63 -6.43
N VAL A 477 -17.05 16.88 -6.57
CA VAL A 477 -15.63 17.22 -6.77
C VAL A 477 -14.79 16.83 -5.55
N ALA A 478 -15.27 17.10 -4.33
CA ALA A 478 -14.57 16.68 -3.11
C ALA A 478 -14.50 15.15 -2.95
N ALA A 479 -15.57 14.43 -3.34
CA ALA A 479 -15.56 12.97 -3.34
C ALA A 479 -14.61 12.42 -4.42
N LEU A 480 -14.57 13.04 -5.61
CA LEU A 480 -13.63 12.70 -6.66
C LEU A 480 -12.17 12.85 -6.22
N GLU A 481 -11.81 13.99 -5.61
CA GLU A 481 -10.46 14.25 -5.10
C GLU A 481 -10.02 13.15 -4.13
N LYS A 482 -10.90 12.81 -3.17
CA LYS A 482 -10.66 11.73 -2.22
C LYS A 482 -10.51 10.39 -2.94
N ALA A 483 -11.40 10.06 -3.88
CA ALA A 483 -11.39 8.78 -4.60
C ALA A 483 -10.11 8.58 -5.41
N VAL A 484 -9.67 9.61 -6.15
CA VAL A 484 -8.43 9.59 -6.94
C VAL A 484 -7.20 9.49 -6.03
N THR A 485 -7.17 10.26 -4.95
CA THR A 485 -6.03 10.28 -4.02
C THR A 485 -5.82 8.94 -3.32
N THR A 486 -6.90 8.19 -3.05
CA THR A 486 -6.84 6.88 -2.40
C THR A 486 -6.93 5.70 -3.36
N ALA A 487 -6.94 5.94 -4.68
CA ALA A 487 -7.08 4.89 -5.68
C ALA A 487 -5.88 3.94 -5.69
N LYS A 488 -6.13 2.65 -5.92
CA LYS A 488 -5.11 1.59 -5.87
C LYS A 488 -5.16 0.72 -7.12
N VAL A 489 -4.02 0.18 -7.53
CA VAL A 489 -3.97 -0.85 -8.57
C VAL A 489 -4.49 -2.16 -7.96
N LEU A 490 -5.64 -2.63 -8.44
CA LEU A 490 -6.38 -3.76 -7.88
C LEU A 490 -6.74 -4.82 -8.94
N GLY A 491 -6.08 -4.79 -10.09
CA GLY A 491 -6.30 -5.72 -11.21
C GLY A 491 -7.17 -5.19 -12.35
N ALA A 492 -7.63 -3.92 -12.27
CA ALA A 492 -8.41 -3.29 -13.33
C ALA A 492 -7.57 -3.02 -14.60
N SER A 493 -8.25 -3.04 -15.75
CA SER A 493 -7.74 -2.62 -17.05
C SER A 493 -8.42 -1.35 -17.55
N ALA A 494 -7.88 -0.74 -18.61
CA ALA A 494 -8.48 0.47 -19.21
C ALA A 494 -9.75 0.16 -20.01
N GLU A 495 -9.96 -1.11 -20.35
CA GLU A 495 -11.11 -1.63 -21.09
C GLU A 495 -12.22 -2.16 -20.17
N ASP A 496 -12.01 -2.14 -18.85
CA ASP A 496 -13.02 -2.57 -17.90
C ASP A 496 -14.14 -1.54 -17.75
N GLU A 497 -15.34 -2.02 -17.47
CA GLU A 497 -16.49 -1.19 -17.12
C GLU A 497 -16.52 -0.99 -15.59
N LEU A 498 -16.58 0.27 -15.15
CA LEU A 498 -16.71 0.60 -13.73
C LEU A 498 -18.18 0.55 -13.31
N GLY A 499 -18.44 0.03 -12.11
CA GLY A 499 -19.76 0.02 -11.48
C GLY A 499 -19.72 0.50 -10.03
N LEU A 500 -20.74 1.25 -9.63
CA LEU A 500 -20.94 1.73 -8.27
C LEU A 500 -22.21 1.12 -7.66
N GLY A 501 -22.06 0.34 -6.58
CA GLY A 501 -23.18 -0.28 -5.87
C GLY A 501 -23.36 0.26 -4.46
N ALA A 502 -24.61 0.42 -4.01
CA ALA A 502 -24.92 0.77 -2.62
C ALA A 502 -26.18 0.07 -2.08
N VAL A 503 -26.14 -0.39 -0.83
CA VAL A 503 -27.27 -1.03 -0.14
C VAL A 503 -27.47 -0.36 1.20
N ALA A 504 -28.68 0.13 1.48
CA ALA A 504 -28.95 0.98 2.63
C ALA A 504 -30.22 0.57 3.36
N HIS A 505 -30.16 0.54 4.69
CA HIS A 505 -31.32 0.29 5.54
C HIS A 505 -31.18 0.92 6.93
N ASN A 506 -32.27 0.96 7.68
CA ASN A 506 -32.28 1.48 9.07
C ASN A 506 -32.74 0.45 10.12
N ASN A 507 -32.55 -0.84 9.84
CA ASN A 507 -33.10 -1.96 10.62
C ASN A 507 -32.69 -1.96 12.12
N ARG A 508 -31.53 -1.40 12.47
CA ARG A 508 -31.03 -1.34 13.85
C ARG A 508 -31.47 -0.10 14.63
N SER A 509 -32.29 0.77 14.03
CA SER A 509 -32.87 1.89 14.77
C SER A 509 -33.73 1.40 15.95
N ALA A 510 -33.77 2.14 17.04
CA ALA A 510 -34.46 1.76 18.27
C ALA A 510 -35.15 2.96 18.92
N ASP A 511 -36.28 2.70 19.57
CA ASP A 511 -37.06 3.70 20.30
C ASP A 511 -36.27 4.22 21.51
N ALA A 512 -36.57 5.45 21.93
CA ALA A 512 -36.09 6.02 23.18
C ALA A 512 -36.88 5.47 24.38
N GLY A 513 -36.20 5.36 25.53
CA GLY A 513 -36.79 4.91 26.79
C GLY A 513 -36.03 5.49 27.98
N ASP A 514 -35.59 4.62 28.91
CA ASP A 514 -34.68 5.04 29.99
C ASP A 514 -33.27 5.41 29.46
N GLU A 515 -32.95 4.94 28.25
CA GLU A 515 -31.78 5.32 27.47
C GLU A 515 -32.23 6.04 26.18
N ASP A 516 -31.33 6.83 25.58
CA ASP A 516 -31.58 7.48 24.30
C ASP A 516 -31.94 6.47 23.21
N GLY A 517 -32.89 6.84 22.36
CA GLY A 517 -33.19 6.15 21.12
C GLY A 517 -32.05 6.30 20.11
N LEU A 518 -32.08 5.43 19.10
CA LEU A 518 -31.07 5.38 18.05
C LEU A 518 -31.74 5.40 16.68
N ALA A 519 -31.40 6.40 15.87
CA ALA A 519 -31.64 6.41 14.44
C ALA A 519 -30.35 6.04 13.71
N GLU A 520 -30.27 4.82 13.18
CA GLU A 520 -29.11 4.34 12.41
C GLU A 520 -29.48 4.24 10.92
N SER A 521 -28.65 4.80 10.05
CA SER A 521 -28.58 4.41 8.63
C SER A 521 -27.31 3.59 8.43
N TYR A 522 -27.49 2.30 8.14
CA TYR A 522 -26.39 1.42 7.78
C TYR A 522 -26.36 1.29 6.27
N VAL A 523 -25.23 1.65 5.67
CA VAL A 523 -25.04 1.60 4.23
C VAL A 523 -23.76 0.87 3.89
N HIS A 524 -23.85 -0.08 2.96
CA HIS A 524 -22.69 -0.69 2.33
C HIS A 524 -22.53 -0.13 0.92
N PHE A 525 -21.29 0.05 0.49
CA PHE A 525 -20.90 0.59 -0.80
C PHE A 525 -19.87 -0.31 -1.49
N GLY A 526 -19.76 -0.20 -2.81
CA GLY A 526 -18.61 -0.76 -3.50
C GLY A 526 -18.37 -0.16 -4.88
N ALA A 527 -17.09 -0.03 -5.21
CA ALA A 527 -16.59 0.24 -6.56
C ALA A 527 -16.08 -1.09 -7.12
N LEU A 528 -16.59 -1.51 -8.28
CA LEU A 528 -16.20 -2.75 -8.92
C LEU A 528 -15.88 -2.50 -10.39
N THR A 529 -14.87 -3.17 -10.90
CA THR A 529 -14.57 -3.18 -12.33
C THR A 529 -14.86 -4.55 -12.90
N PHE A 530 -15.36 -4.56 -14.13
CA PHE A 530 -15.70 -5.79 -14.82
C PHE A 530 -15.09 -5.78 -16.22
N ASN A 531 -14.50 -6.91 -16.61
CA ASN A 531 -14.10 -7.07 -18.00
C ASN A 531 -15.35 -7.23 -18.91
N THR A 532 -15.14 -7.28 -20.22
CA THR A 532 -16.23 -7.41 -21.20
C THR A 532 -17.09 -8.68 -21.08
N GLU A 533 -16.64 -9.68 -20.31
CA GLU A 533 -17.38 -10.91 -20.02
C GLU A 533 -18.20 -10.81 -18.71
N GLY A 534 -18.14 -9.68 -18.01
CA GLY A 534 -18.83 -9.49 -16.74
C GLY A 534 -18.12 -10.11 -15.54
N ILE A 535 -16.82 -10.42 -15.67
CA ILE A 535 -15.99 -10.95 -14.61
C ILE A 535 -15.39 -9.79 -13.83
N VAL A 536 -15.47 -9.83 -12.50
CA VAL A 536 -14.84 -8.85 -11.60
C VAL A 536 -13.33 -8.87 -11.79
N THR A 537 -12.74 -7.73 -12.12
CA THR A 537 -11.27 -7.55 -12.26
C THR A 537 -10.66 -6.80 -11.08
N SER A 538 -11.45 -5.97 -10.42
CA SER A 538 -11.09 -5.30 -9.16
C SER A 538 -12.33 -4.96 -8.34
N ALA A 539 -12.17 -4.80 -7.03
CA ALA A 539 -13.25 -4.37 -6.14
C ALA A 539 -12.72 -3.60 -4.92
N ILE A 540 -13.51 -2.62 -4.46
CA ILE A 540 -13.37 -1.98 -3.15
C ILE A 540 -14.73 -2.07 -2.47
N ILE A 541 -14.77 -2.58 -1.24
CA ILE A 541 -15.99 -2.72 -0.44
C ILE A 541 -15.87 -1.89 0.83
N ASP A 542 -16.88 -1.06 1.11
CA ASP A 542 -16.92 -0.21 2.29
C ASP A 542 -18.31 -0.20 2.92
N ALA A 543 -18.42 0.33 4.13
CA ALA A 543 -19.69 0.57 4.77
C ALA A 543 -19.60 1.76 5.74
N SER A 544 -20.73 2.39 6.02
CA SER A 544 -20.83 3.46 7.02
C SER A 544 -22.05 3.27 7.91
N GLN A 545 -21.93 3.68 9.17
CA GLN A 545 -23.02 3.65 10.15
C GLN A 545 -23.26 5.07 10.65
N ALA A 546 -24.12 5.80 9.95
CA ALA A 546 -24.56 7.11 10.40
C ALA A 546 -25.57 6.94 11.55
N ARG A 547 -25.21 7.43 12.74
CA ARG A 547 -26.01 7.30 13.97
C ARG A 547 -26.39 8.67 14.51
N VAL A 548 -27.68 8.85 14.78
CA VAL A 548 -28.23 10.02 15.46
C VAL A 548 -28.99 9.53 16.69
N SER A 549 -28.61 10.01 17.86
CA SER A 549 -29.27 9.67 19.13
C SER A 549 -30.32 10.72 19.47
N PHE A 550 -31.40 10.30 20.12
CA PHE A 550 -32.47 11.19 20.55
C PHE A 550 -33.10 10.73 21.88
N ASP A 551 -33.59 11.67 22.69
CA ASP A 551 -34.20 11.38 23.98
C ASP A 551 -35.70 10.99 23.88
N ALA A 552 -36.31 10.65 25.02
CA ALA A 552 -37.72 10.27 25.12
C ALA A 552 -38.69 11.43 24.79
N GLU A 553 -38.20 12.67 24.72
CA GLU A 553 -38.94 13.84 24.23
C GLU A 553 -38.69 14.12 22.74
N GLY A 554 -38.03 13.18 22.05
CA GLY A 554 -37.72 13.24 20.62
C GLY A 554 -36.65 14.28 20.25
N LYS A 555 -35.87 14.78 21.21
CA LYS A 555 -34.78 15.73 20.96
C LYS A 555 -33.48 15.01 20.64
N ILE A 556 -32.78 15.48 19.62
CA ILE A 556 -31.47 14.95 19.24
C ILE A 556 -30.46 15.25 20.36
N THR A 557 -29.73 14.21 20.77
CA THR A 557 -28.70 14.28 21.82
C THR A 557 -27.28 14.11 21.28
N SER A 558 -27.11 13.53 20.10
CA SER A 558 -25.81 13.40 19.42
C SER A 558 -25.34 14.70 18.77
N ASP A 559 -24.02 14.87 18.62
CA ASP A 559 -23.46 15.98 17.85
C ASP A 559 -23.61 15.72 16.34
N ILE A 560 -24.55 16.43 15.71
CA ILE A 560 -24.82 16.34 14.27
C ILE A 560 -23.92 17.24 13.41
N THR A 561 -22.94 17.92 14.02
CA THR A 561 -21.94 18.72 13.29
C THR A 561 -20.72 17.89 12.88
N VAL A 562 -20.54 16.70 13.47
CA VAL A 562 -19.48 15.76 13.14
C VAL A 562 -19.99 14.78 12.08
N ASN A 563 -19.33 14.78 10.92
CA ASN A 563 -19.67 13.87 9.83
C ASN A 563 -19.19 12.44 10.17
N PRO A 564 -20.04 11.41 9.98
CA PRO A 564 -19.63 10.02 10.13
C PRO A 564 -18.56 9.62 9.10
N LEU A 565 -17.55 8.90 9.56
CA LEU A 565 -16.54 8.24 8.71
C LEU A 565 -17.04 6.87 8.26
N THR A 566 -16.56 6.39 7.12
CA THR A 566 -16.75 5.00 6.70
C THR A 566 -15.86 4.04 7.51
N LYS A 567 -16.10 2.74 7.36
CA LYS A 567 -15.30 1.72 8.05
C LYS A 567 -13.89 1.61 7.47
N LEU A 568 -13.70 1.84 6.17
CA LEU A 568 -12.35 1.95 5.60
C LEU A 568 -11.61 3.18 6.15
N GLU A 569 -12.28 4.33 6.29
CA GLU A 569 -11.67 5.54 6.89
C GLU A 569 -11.34 5.36 8.37
N LEU A 570 -12.15 4.60 9.11
CA LEU A 570 -11.87 4.28 10.50
C LEU A 570 -10.70 3.29 10.65
N GLY A 571 -10.50 2.38 9.70
CA GLY A 571 -9.47 1.35 9.79
C GLY A 571 -9.53 0.58 11.12
N ASP A 572 -8.40 0.51 11.83
CA ASP A 572 -8.31 -0.10 13.17
C ASP A 572 -9.14 0.63 14.24
N ALA A 573 -9.45 1.91 14.06
CA ALA A 573 -10.24 2.68 15.01
C ALA A 573 -11.71 2.20 15.08
N TYR A 574 -12.16 1.39 14.10
CA TYR A 574 -13.46 0.73 14.18
C TYR A 574 -13.50 -0.34 15.29
N GLY A 575 -12.36 -1.00 15.58
CA GLY A 575 -12.17 -1.87 16.75
C GLY A 575 -12.88 -3.22 16.69
N MET A 576 -13.17 -3.73 15.49
CA MET A 576 -13.85 -5.01 15.31
C MET A 576 -12.95 -6.23 15.59
N ALA A 577 -11.62 -6.11 15.53
CA ALA A 577 -10.72 -7.23 15.78
C ALA A 577 -10.98 -7.91 17.13
N ILE A 578 -11.39 -7.12 18.14
CA ILE A 578 -11.75 -7.62 19.47
C ILE A 578 -12.99 -8.53 19.45
N ALA A 579 -13.97 -8.21 18.61
CA ALA A 579 -15.23 -8.96 18.48
C ALA A 579 -15.17 -10.04 17.39
N SER A 580 -14.16 -9.99 16.52
CA SER A 580 -13.95 -10.90 15.40
C SER A 580 -13.42 -12.24 15.89
N GLU A 581 -14.07 -13.34 15.49
CA GLU A 581 -13.64 -14.70 15.85
C GLU A 581 -12.28 -15.07 15.27
N ILE A 582 -11.85 -14.37 14.21
CA ILE A 582 -10.57 -14.56 13.51
C ILE A 582 -9.56 -13.45 13.84
N GLY A 583 -9.87 -12.55 14.78
CA GLY A 583 -8.98 -11.47 15.20
C GLY A 583 -8.70 -10.39 14.15
N ARG A 584 -9.49 -10.35 13.07
CA ARG A 584 -9.38 -9.36 11.98
C ARG A 584 -10.36 -8.21 12.14
N GLU A 585 -9.92 -7.02 11.80
CA GLU A 585 -10.76 -5.82 11.63
C GLU A 585 -11.77 -5.96 10.50
N TRP A 586 -12.73 -5.04 10.44
CA TRP A 586 -13.75 -5.05 9.38
C TRP A 586 -13.14 -4.77 8.00
N HIS A 587 -12.22 -3.81 7.91
CA HIS A 587 -11.58 -3.44 6.65
C HIS A 587 -10.74 -4.58 6.07
N GLU A 588 -9.97 -5.29 6.91
CA GLU A 588 -9.22 -6.50 6.49
C GLU A 588 -10.12 -7.61 5.95
N GLN A 589 -11.34 -7.74 6.51
CA GLN A 589 -12.32 -8.72 6.02
C GLN A 589 -13.02 -8.26 4.73
N ALA A 590 -13.25 -6.95 4.58
CA ALA A 590 -13.79 -6.38 3.34
C ALA A 590 -12.79 -6.51 2.18
N ASP A 591 -11.50 -6.24 2.43
CA ASP A 591 -10.41 -6.44 1.48
C ASP A 591 -10.30 -7.93 1.09
N ALA A 592 -10.31 -8.85 2.07
CA ALA A 592 -10.29 -10.28 1.78
C ALA A 592 -11.51 -10.77 0.97
N TYR A 593 -12.70 -10.17 1.18
CA TYR A 593 -13.87 -10.45 0.35
C TYR A 593 -13.69 -9.92 -1.08
N ALA A 594 -13.20 -8.67 -1.22
CA ALA A 594 -12.94 -8.03 -2.50
C ALA A 594 -11.94 -8.85 -3.33
N ASP A 595 -10.83 -9.26 -2.73
CA ASP A 595 -9.81 -10.11 -3.38
C ASP A 595 -10.40 -11.45 -3.82
N PHE A 596 -11.24 -12.06 -2.99
CA PHE A 596 -11.82 -13.37 -3.28
C PHE A 596 -12.78 -13.35 -4.48
N ILE A 597 -13.51 -12.25 -4.70
CA ILE A 597 -14.47 -12.16 -5.79
C ILE A 597 -13.82 -11.80 -7.14
N VAL A 598 -12.57 -11.34 -7.15
CA VAL A 598 -11.81 -11.13 -8.39
C VAL A 598 -11.72 -12.45 -9.17
N GLY A 599 -11.93 -12.37 -10.49
CA GLY A 599 -12.00 -13.53 -11.38
C GLY A 599 -13.34 -14.26 -11.37
N LYS A 600 -14.36 -13.75 -10.67
CA LYS A 600 -15.73 -14.32 -10.66
C LYS A 600 -16.74 -13.43 -11.36
N THR A 601 -17.79 -14.05 -11.88
CA THR A 601 -18.99 -13.36 -12.38
C THR A 601 -19.94 -13.00 -11.24
N GLN A 602 -20.84 -12.04 -11.48
CA GLN A 602 -21.93 -11.70 -10.54
C GLN A 602 -22.71 -12.95 -10.09
N ASP A 603 -23.06 -13.82 -11.04
CA ASP A 603 -23.83 -15.05 -10.78
C ASP A 603 -23.08 -16.03 -9.87
N GLU A 604 -21.75 -16.08 -9.94
CA GLU A 604 -20.95 -16.89 -9.02
C GLU A 604 -20.90 -16.26 -7.62
N VAL A 605 -20.71 -14.93 -7.54
CA VAL A 605 -20.63 -14.22 -6.27
C VAL A 605 -21.92 -14.33 -5.46
N VAL A 606 -23.10 -14.27 -6.11
CA VAL A 606 -24.38 -14.42 -5.40
C VAL A 606 -24.59 -15.79 -4.77
N THR A 607 -23.85 -16.82 -5.18
CA THR A 607 -23.92 -18.15 -4.58
C THR A 607 -23.06 -18.32 -3.32
N LEU A 608 -22.21 -17.34 -3.00
CA LEU A 608 -21.31 -17.38 -1.85
C LEU A 608 -22.04 -17.23 -0.52
N VAL A 609 -23.29 -16.78 -0.50
CA VAL A 609 -24.02 -16.47 0.73
C VAL A 609 -24.80 -17.69 1.24
N ASN A 610 -24.62 -18.04 2.51
CA ASN A 610 -25.37 -19.08 3.19
C ASN A 610 -26.64 -18.54 3.89
N ASN A 611 -27.44 -19.42 4.51
CA ASN A 611 -28.70 -19.04 5.15
C ASN A 611 -28.56 -18.11 6.38
N ASP A 612 -27.36 -18.01 6.95
CA ASP A 612 -27.04 -17.12 8.07
C ASP A 612 -26.43 -15.79 7.60
N GLY A 613 -26.39 -15.57 6.28
CA GLY A 613 -25.83 -14.36 5.69
C GLY A 613 -24.30 -14.32 5.61
N LYS A 614 -23.63 -15.40 6.00
CA LYS A 614 -22.16 -15.54 5.97
C LYS A 614 -21.72 -16.30 4.72
N SER A 615 -20.41 -16.44 4.51
CA SER A 615 -19.89 -17.26 3.42
C SER A 615 -20.29 -18.74 3.53
N ALA A 616 -20.77 -19.31 2.44
CA ALA A 616 -20.96 -20.74 2.19
C ALA A 616 -19.66 -21.41 1.73
N ASP A 617 -18.74 -20.64 1.16
CA ASP A 617 -17.41 -21.07 0.77
C ASP A 617 -16.48 -21.07 1.99
N ILE A 618 -15.82 -22.20 2.25
CA ILE A 618 -15.00 -22.41 3.45
C ILE A 618 -13.70 -21.60 3.43
N ASP A 619 -13.14 -21.38 2.24
CA ASP A 619 -11.88 -20.65 2.09
C ASP A 619 -12.12 -19.17 2.31
N LEU A 620 -13.21 -18.63 1.73
CA LEU A 620 -13.65 -17.27 2.04
C LEU A 620 -14.02 -17.12 3.53
N PHE A 621 -14.73 -18.10 4.11
CA PHE A 621 -15.14 -18.05 5.52
C PHE A 621 -13.96 -18.04 6.49
N ALA A 622 -12.83 -18.66 6.14
CA ALA A 622 -11.61 -18.64 6.94
C ALA A 622 -11.02 -17.22 7.11
N HIS A 623 -11.36 -16.31 6.19
CA HIS A 623 -10.85 -14.95 6.14
C HIS A 623 -11.92 -13.88 6.38
N VAL A 624 -13.20 -14.22 6.22
CA VAL A 624 -14.35 -13.31 6.28
C VAL A 624 -15.47 -13.95 7.11
N THR A 625 -15.63 -13.46 8.35
CA THR A 625 -16.63 -13.97 9.31
C THR A 625 -17.83 -13.04 9.51
N VAL A 626 -17.76 -11.83 8.97
CA VAL A 626 -18.90 -10.90 8.83
C VAL A 626 -19.98 -11.47 7.92
N THR A 627 -21.19 -10.92 8.03
CA THR A 627 -22.24 -11.17 7.04
C THR A 627 -21.85 -10.52 5.71
N ILE A 628 -22.01 -11.26 4.62
CA ILE A 628 -21.65 -10.87 3.25
C ILE A 628 -22.89 -10.67 2.35
N ASP A 629 -24.11 -10.78 2.88
CA ASP A 629 -25.35 -10.55 2.11
C ASP A 629 -25.33 -9.20 1.38
N GLU A 630 -25.01 -8.14 2.12
CA GLU A 630 -25.03 -6.77 1.60
C GLU A 630 -23.85 -6.52 0.67
N MET A 631 -22.67 -7.06 0.99
CA MET A 631 -21.49 -7.04 0.11
C MET A 631 -21.79 -7.71 -1.24
N THR A 632 -22.50 -8.83 -1.22
CA THR A 632 -22.92 -9.58 -2.41
C THR A 632 -23.97 -8.83 -3.22
N LYS A 633 -24.93 -8.18 -2.55
CA LYS A 633 -25.92 -7.31 -3.22
C LYS A 633 -25.26 -6.11 -3.89
N ILE A 634 -24.21 -5.52 -3.30
CA ILE A 634 -23.42 -4.45 -3.91
C ILE A 634 -22.81 -4.92 -5.23
N VAL A 635 -22.24 -6.13 -5.30
CA VAL A 635 -21.69 -6.68 -6.55
C VAL A 635 -22.76 -6.72 -7.64
N SER A 636 -23.98 -7.13 -7.29
CA SER A 636 -25.12 -7.12 -8.23
C SER A 636 -25.47 -5.72 -8.71
N LYS A 637 -25.54 -4.74 -7.79
CA LYS A 637 -25.85 -3.35 -8.16
C LYS A 637 -24.73 -2.70 -8.96
N GLY A 638 -23.46 -2.97 -8.62
CA GLY A 638 -22.31 -2.51 -9.39
C GLY A 638 -22.31 -3.09 -10.81
N TYR A 639 -22.65 -4.37 -10.97
CA TYR A 639 -22.80 -4.98 -12.28
C TYR A 639 -23.95 -4.34 -13.09
N GLU A 640 -25.09 -4.07 -12.44
CA GLU A 640 -26.21 -3.36 -13.07
C GLU A 640 -25.81 -1.95 -13.51
N ASP A 641 -25.10 -1.19 -12.66
CA ASP A 641 -24.60 0.14 -12.99
C ASP A 641 -23.59 0.15 -14.14
N ALA A 642 -22.71 -0.86 -14.20
CA ALA A 642 -21.70 -1.02 -15.25
C ALA A 642 -22.34 -1.37 -16.62
N PHE A 643 -23.22 -2.37 -16.68
CA PHE A 643 -23.68 -2.94 -17.96
C PHE A 643 -25.13 -2.66 -18.32
N LEU A 644 -25.98 -2.50 -17.32
CA LEU A 644 -27.41 -2.43 -17.48
C LEU A 644 -27.86 -1.02 -17.20
N ALA A 645 -27.43 -0.09 -18.07
CA ALA A 645 -27.78 1.33 -18.05
C ALA A 645 -29.04 1.55 -17.22
N VAL A 646 -28.86 2.03 -15.98
CA VAL A 646 -29.95 2.30 -15.05
C VAL A 646 -30.77 3.41 -15.72
N ARG A 647 -31.78 3.01 -16.50
CA ARG A 647 -32.56 3.82 -17.43
C ARG A 647 -33.96 4.06 -16.90
#